data_AF-A0A2E9R264-F1
#
_entry.id   AF-A0A2E9R264-F1
#
_cell.length_a   1.000
_cell.length_b   1.000
_cell.length_c   1.000
_cell.angle_alpha   90.00
_cell.angle_beta   90.00
_cell.angle_gamma   90.00
#
_symmetry.space_group_name_H-M   'P 1'
#
loop_
_entity.id
_entity.type
_entity.pdbx_description
1 polymer ?
#
loop_
_entity_poly.entity_id
_entity_poly.type
_entity_poly.pdbx_seq_one_letter_code
_entity_poly.pdbx_strand_id
1 'polypeptide(L)'
;MYVQYDRHEGNPSLCHCGYRRMQTTQHPPNVSSTEQSDTQTWYKRFVLWGVGAIALFWFLVRVIPKPSRAAYPCQRMAFPVASYFVLSLVGLWTAVFSVRHAQKVASLSLPIALSLLLLGGISSTFSLVMVTGTSQASPKDDAPNAPMGTARGLYPGRVTWTHNAKATSWDGQTGYWWEDKYNNQPVVDQMLSNNLRWLTNTTTDKAAWDALFTHFNQKHNRGTKGYQRGESIVIKINMNNMWSKPYATKQNQIDASPHMVLALLKQLINKAGIPPEAITVYDAIRAMSDVVFDPSHKAFPKVRFVDNRGEDGRTKALWVPDAIRYADGKTSSLPKSVVDATYQINMAILKRHAIIAPVTLCGKNYFGSIQNPSALHAKTMSWNFSMKTYTPIVDLMGHKHLGQKTMLFLLDGLYGAKSYNGEPKKWSMKPFNNHWPSSIFASQDIVAIDSVGFDFIWHETVTLSQSPNMRNGDRYLHEAAVAHKAPSGTVYDPEKDGTTLTSLGVHEHWNNADKKQYTRNLGTGNGIELLSSPPNNQPPTEPTQPDAGEPDTQEPNTPDTTKRDINTTERDTNTTDTVVDTSTERTPDVIQRERHTVENPATDTKSTQPKRLGCSTSPVHNGLLWPLLFLWVGLLVRRQGKKGELGF
;
A
#
# COMPACT_ATOMS: atom_id res chain seq x y z
N MET A 1 -37.59 -26.39 -1.33
CA MET A 1 -38.75 -26.16 -2.21
C MET A 1 -38.27 -25.34 -3.40
N TYR A 2 -38.25 -25.97 -4.57
CA TYR A 2 -37.84 -25.39 -5.85
C TYR A 2 -38.94 -24.48 -6.40
N VAL A 3 -38.58 -23.36 -7.02
CA VAL A 3 -39.44 -22.67 -7.99
C VAL A 3 -38.59 -22.38 -9.23
N GLN A 4 -38.97 -23.06 -10.32
CA GLN A 4 -38.47 -22.89 -11.68
C GLN A 4 -38.86 -21.51 -12.23
N TYR A 5 -37.96 -20.93 -13.02
CA TYR A 5 -38.25 -19.85 -13.95
C TYR A 5 -38.42 -20.46 -15.34
N ASP A 6 -39.62 -20.38 -15.90
CA ASP A 6 -39.86 -20.58 -17.33
C ASP A 6 -39.93 -19.23 -18.05
N ARG A 7 -39.21 -19.15 -19.18
CA ARG A 7 -39.33 -18.10 -20.19
C ARG A 7 -40.52 -18.42 -21.09
N HIS A 8 -41.32 -17.39 -21.41
CA HIS A 8 -41.95 -17.32 -22.72
C HIS A 8 -41.99 -15.87 -23.24
N GLU A 9 -41.62 -15.74 -24.50
CA GLU A 9 -41.68 -14.53 -25.33
C GLU A 9 -43.12 -14.18 -25.71
N GLY A 10 -43.40 -12.89 -25.94
CA GLY A 10 -44.64 -12.44 -26.57
C GLY A 10 -44.98 -10.98 -26.27
N ASN A 11 -44.55 -10.06 -27.14
CA ASN A 11 -45.03 -8.68 -27.21
C ASN A 11 -46.34 -8.67 -28.03
N PRO A 12 -47.37 -7.88 -27.67
CA PRO A 12 -47.62 -6.66 -28.45
C PRO A 12 -48.12 -5.43 -27.65
N SER A 13 -47.48 -4.30 -27.93
CA SER A 13 -47.97 -2.92 -28.13
C SER A 13 -49.20 -2.36 -27.37
N LEU A 14 -48.95 -1.18 -26.79
CA LEU A 14 -49.77 0.04 -26.65
C LEU A 14 -50.90 0.08 -25.59
N CYS A 15 -50.64 0.86 -24.52
CA CYS A 15 -51.59 1.86 -24.01
C CYS A 15 -50.85 2.99 -23.27
N HIS A 16 -51.12 4.23 -23.70
CA HIS A 16 -50.71 5.48 -23.08
C HIS A 16 -51.49 5.74 -21.79
N CYS A 17 -50.81 6.20 -20.73
CA CYS A 17 -51.46 6.93 -19.64
C CYS A 17 -50.62 8.16 -19.28
N GLY A 18 -51.19 9.33 -19.49
CA GLY A 18 -50.56 10.63 -19.28
C GLY A 18 -50.56 11.06 -17.82
N TYR A 19 -49.53 11.81 -17.42
CA TYR A 19 -49.55 12.61 -16.21
C TYR A 19 -49.45 14.10 -16.53
N ARG A 20 -50.35 14.84 -15.90
CA ARG A 20 -50.80 16.19 -16.18
C ARG A 20 -49.76 17.22 -15.68
N ARG A 21 -49.38 18.16 -16.56
CA ARG A 21 -48.50 19.30 -16.30
C ARG A 21 -49.27 20.37 -15.48
N MET A 22 -48.83 20.67 -14.25
CA MET A 22 -49.32 21.82 -13.48
C MET A 22 -48.50 23.07 -13.81
N GLN A 23 -49.22 24.17 -14.00
CA GLN A 23 -48.75 25.52 -14.30
C GLN A 23 -48.34 26.29 -13.03
N THR A 24 -47.22 27.00 -13.16
CA THR A 24 -46.89 28.35 -12.68
C THR A 24 -47.50 28.85 -11.36
N THR A 25 -46.63 29.09 -10.37
CA THR A 25 -46.79 30.12 -9.34
C THR A 25 -45.65 31.14 -9.43
N GLN A 26 -46.02 32.41 -9.31
CA GLN A 26 -45.21 33.60 -9.54
C GLN A 26 -44.19 33.86 -8.42
N HIS A 27 -42.98 34.30 -8.77
CA HIS A 27 -42.00 34.87 -7.84
C HIS A 27 -42.21 36.38 -7.63
N PRO A 28 -41.99 36.94 -6.43
CA PRO A 28 -41.88 38.39 -6.21
C PRO A 28 -40.47 38.91 -6.59
N PRO A 29 -40.30 40.23 -6.82
CA PRO A 29 -39.14 40.76 -7.54
C PRO A 29 -37.85 40.79 -6.72
N ASN A 30 -36.74 40.61 -7.44
CA ASN A 30 -35.35 40.69 -6.99
C ASN A 30 -35.04 42.03 -6.28
N VAL A 31 -34.53 41.93 -5.05
CA VAL A 31 -33.67 42.96 -4.46
C VAL A 31 -32.21 42.58 -4.76
N SER A 32 -31.46 43.58 -5.23
CA SER A 32 -30.09 43.54 -5.76
C SER A 32 -29.07 42.71 -4.94
N SER A 33 -28.54 41.65 -5.56
CA SER A 33 -27.44 40.80 -5.04
C SER A 33 -26.03 41.29 -5.43
N THR A 34 -25.92 42.46 -6.06
CA THR A 34 -24.65 43.02 -6.54
C THR A 34 -23.84 43.78 -5.48
N GLU A 35 -24.44 44.23 -4.36
CA GLU A 35 -23.71 44.99 -3.32
C GLU A 35 -23.05 44.10 -2.25
N GLN A 36 -23.54 42.86 -2.05
CA GLN A 36 -22.98 41.94 -1.04
C GLN A 36 -21.75 41.15 -1.54
N SER A 37 -21.53 41.01 -2.85
CA SER A 37 -20.40 40.23 -3.38
C SER A 37 -19.07 40.99 -3.34
N ASP A 38 -19.10 42.32 -3.51
CA ASP A 38 -17.89 43.14 -3.47
C ASP A 38 -17.35 43.30 -2.05
N THR A 39 -18.22 43.58 -1.07
CA THR A 39 -17.82 43.73 0.35
C THR A 39 -17.18 42.46 0.93
N GLN A 40 -17.66 41.28 0.54
CA GLN A 40 -17.09 40.00 0.96
C GLN A 40 -15.72 39.70 0.33
N THR A 41 -15.44 40.26 -0.86
CA THR A 41 -14.18 40.07 -1.58
C THR A 41 -13.07 40.97 -1.02
N TRP A 42 -13.40 42.20 -0.62
CA TRP A 42 -12.49 43.11 0.07
C TRP A 42 -12.12 42.64 1.48
N TYR A 43 -13.09 42.13 2.24
CA TYR A 43 -12.85 41.56 3.57
C TYR A 43 -11.86 40.38 3.54
N LYS A 44 -12.03 39.45 2.59
CA LYS A 44 -11.10 38.31 2.41
C LYS A 44 -9.68 38.74 2.07
N ARG A 45 -9.52 39.80 1.26
CA ARG A 45 -8.21 40.38 0.94
C ARG A 45 -7.57 41.00 2.18
N PHE A 46 -8.29 41.82 2.95
CA PHE A 46 -7.73 42.42 4.18
C PHE A 46 -7.35 41.40 5.25
N VAL A 47 -8.13 40.32 5.42
CA VAL A 47 -7.82 39.25 6.37
C VAL A 47 -6.53 38.51 5.97
N LEU A 48 -6.32 38.22 4.69
CA LEU A 48 -5.10 37.56 4.20
C LEU A 48 -3.84 38.40 4.46
N TRP A 49 -3.93 39.71 4.25
CA TRP A 49 -2.83 40.65 4.51
C TRP A 49 -2.55 40.81 6.01
N GLY A 50 -3.59 40.91 6.84
CA GLY A 50 -3.46 41.00 8.29
C GLY A 50 -2.83 39.75 8.90
N VAL A 51 -3.25 38.56 8.48
CA VAL A 51 -2.67 37.29 8.93
C VAL A 51 -1.21 37.15 8.52
N GLY A 52 -0.87 37.55 7.28
CA GLY A 52 0.51 37.57 6.79
C GLY A 52 1.44 38.47 7.60
N ALA A 53 0.98 39.70 7.91
CA ALA A 53 1.74 40.65 8.72
C ALA A 53 1.96 40.16 10.17
N ILE A 54 0.92 39.59 10.78
CA ILE A 54 1.00 39.02 12.14
C ILE A 54 1.96 37.83 12.16
N ALA A 55 1.90 36.94 11.16
CA ALA A 55 2.81 35.81 11.05
C ALA A 55 4.26 36.26 10.88
N LEU A 56 4.52 37.28 10.05
CA LEU A 56 5.86 37.86 9.87
C LEU A 56 6.38 38.49 11.15
N PHE A 57 5.58 39.33 11.81
CA PHE A 57 5.96 39.97 13.07
C PHE A 57 6.29 38.93 14.13
N TRP A 58 5.43 37.91 14.29
CA TRP A 58 5.64 36.85 15.26
C TRP A 58 6.89 36.02 14.95
N PHE A 59 7.16 35.73 13.67
CA PHE A 59 8.36 35.03 13.25
C PHE A 59 9.63 35.84 13.57
N LEU A 60 9.68 37.11 13.19
CA LEU A 60 10.84 37.98 13.42
C LEU A 60 11.13 38.17 14.91
N VAL A 61 10.09 38.46 15.71
CA VAL A 61 10.23 38.66 17.16
C VAL A 61 10.73 37.40 17.88
N ARG A 62 10.37 36.21 17.39
CA ARG A 62 10.77 34.95 18.04
C ARG A 62 12.11 34.44 17.55
N VAL A 63 12.41 34.58 16.26
CA VAL A 63 13.56 33.96 15.61
C VAL A 63 14.80 34.86 15.62
N ILE A 64 14.68 36.18 15.46
CA ILE A 64 15.85 37.08 15.48
C ILE A 64 16.63 36.98 16.81
N PRO A 65 15.98 37.02 17.99
CA PRO A 65 16.72 36.91 19.26
C PRO A 65 17.34 35.52 19.50
N LYS A 66 16.83 34.48 18.83
CA LYS A 66 17.34 33.10 18.96
C LYS A 66 17.01 32.28 17.70
N PRO A 67 17.91 32.23 16.71
CA PRO A 67 17.65 31.62 15.39
C PRO A 67 17.21 30.16 15.44
N SER A 68 17.67 29.40 16.44
CA SER A 68 17.28 27.99 16.62
C SER A 68 15.77 27.78 16.81
N ARG A 69 15.00 28.83 17.18
CA ARG A 69 13.54 28.75 17.34
C ARG A 69 12.80 28.59 16.02
N ALA A 70 13.45 28.83 14.88
CA ALA A 70 12.87 28.54 13.55
C ALA A 70 12.51 27.05 13.38
N ALA A 71 13.14 26.14 14.14
CA ALA A 71 12.84 24.72 14.11
C ALA A 71 11.55 24.33 14.86
N TYR A 72 10.96 25.23 15.66
CA TYR A 72 9.76 24.91 16.44
C TYR A 72 8.53 24.72 15.52
N PRO A 73 7.62 23.78 15.84
CA PRO A 73 6.47 23.47 14.98
C PRO A 73 5.63 24.70 14.64
N CYS A 74 5.42 25.58 15.62
CA CYS A 74 4.60 26.77 15.47
C CYS A 74 5.28 27.85 14.58
N GLN A 75 6.62 27.91 14.58
CA GLN A 75 7.40 28.79 13.71
C GLN A 75 7.52 28.21 12.28
N ARG A 76 7.58 26.88 12.14
CA ARG A 76 7.51 26.20 10.84
C ARG A 76 6.17 26.40 10.14
N MET A 77 5.08 26.58 10.89
CA MET A 77 3.77 26.92 10.35
C MET A 77 3.64 28.41 9.96
N ALA A 78 4.25 29.31 10.73
CA ALA A 78 4.21 30.75 10.43
C ALA A 78 5.14 31.17 9.29
N PHE A 79 6.26 30.47 9.10
CA PHE A 79 7.28 30.84 8.12
C PHE A 79 6.76 30.92 6.67
N PRO A 80 6.00 29.94 6.14
CA PRO A 80 5.43 30.04 4.80
C PRO A 80 4.44 31.20 4.63
N VAL A 81 3.62 31.46 5.65
CA VAL A 81 2.62 32.54 5.66
C VAL A 81 3.30 33.91 5.69
N ALA A 82 4.35 34.07 6.50
CA ALA A 82 5.18 35.26 6.56
C ALA A 82 5.94 35.49 5.25
N SER A 83 6.51 34.44 4.66
CA SER A 83 7.26 34.50 3.41
C SER A 83 6.36 34.92 2.23
N TYR A 84 5.14 34.38 2.17
CA TYR A 84 4.15 34.77 1.17
C TYR A 84 3.80 36.27 1.26
N PHE A 85 3.63 36.80 2.47
CA PHE A 85 3.35 38.22 2.71
C PHE A 85 4.51 39.14 2.25
N VAL A 86 5.76 38.75 2.51
CA VAL A 86 6.93 39.50 2.02
C VAL A 86 7.02 39.46 0.50
N LEU A 87 6.82 38.28 -0.10
CA LEU A 87 6.86 38.13 -1.56
C LEU A 87 5.72 38.90 -2.26
N SER A 88 4.52 38.95 -1.67
CA SER A 88 3.41 39.73 -2.22
C SER A 88 3.68 41.24 -2.16
N LEU A 89 4.32 41.73 -1.09
CA LEU A 89 4.78 43.11 -0.98
C LEU A 89 5.83 43.45 -2.04
N VAL A 90 6.83 42.59 -2.23
CA VAL A 90 7.86 42.76 -3.27
C VAL A 90 7.22 42.75 -4.67
N GLY A 91 6.27 41.85 -4.91
CA GLY A 91 5.49 41.79 -6.16
C GLY A 91 4.67 43.05 -6.43
N LEU A 92 4.00 43.59 -5.41
CA LEU A 92 3.25 44.85 -5.52
C LEU A 92 4.18 46.04 -5.75
N TRP A 93 5.32 46.09 -5.05
CA TRP A 93 6.30 47.16 -5.21
C TRP A 93 6.92 47.14 -6.60
N THR A 94 7.29 45.97 -7.12
CA THR A 94 7.80 45.80 -8.49
C THR A 94 6.75 46.13 -9.54
N ALA A 95 5.49 45.77 -9.34
CA ALA A 95 4.39 46.14 -10.25
C ALA A 95 4.13 47.65 -10.27
N VAL A 96 4.02 48.30 -9.10
CA VAL A 96 3.81 49.75 -9.01
C VAL A 96 5.01 50.53 -9.55
N PHE A 97 6.23 50.07 -9.27
CA PHE A 97 7.44 50.68 -9.81
C PHE A 97 7.50 50.54 -11.34
N SER A 98 7.19 49.36 -11.87
CA SER A 98 7.14 49.11 -13.32
C SER A 98 6.10 49.97 -14.02
N VAL A 99 4.90 50.13 -13.44
CA VAL A 99 3.84 50.98 -14.01
C VAL A 99 4.19 52.46 -13.94
N ARG A 100 4.76 52.93 -12.81
CA ARG A 100 5.14 54.35 -12.66
C ARG A 100 6.35 54.73 -13.52
N HIS A 101 7.27 53.81 -13.76
CA HIS A 101 8.37 54.03 -14.71
C HIS A 101 7.88 53.91 -16.16
N ALA A 102 6.98 52.99 -16.49
CA ALA A 102 6.38 52.91 -17.82
C ALA A 102 5.59 54.20 -18.18
N GLN A 103 4.97 54.85 -17.20
CA GLN A 103 4.26 56.13 -17.40
C GLN A 103 5.19 57.34 -17.55
N LYS A 104 6.38 57.34 -16.92
CA LYS A 104 7.38 58.42 -17.07
C LYS A 104 8.27 58.25 -18.30
N VAL A 105 8.16 57.11 -18.95
CA VAL A 105 9.00 56.72 -20.06
C VAL A 105 8.11 56.49 -21.28
N ALA A 106 7.56 57.58 -21.80
CA ALA A 106 6.97 57.63 -23.14
C ALA A 106 8.06 57.75 -24.24
N SER A 107 9.34 57.56 -23.91
CA SER A 107 10.48 57.76 -24.81
C SER A 107 11.53 56.64 -24.84
N LEU A 108 11.36 55.51 -24.13
CA LEU A 108 12.30 54.38 -24.27
C LEU A 108 11.88 53.46 -25.42
N SER A 109 12.89 53.01 -26.15
CA SER A 109 12.74 52.10 -27.28
C SER A 109 12.08 50.78 -26.84
N LEU A 110 11.21 50.27 -27.71
CA LEU A 110 10.47 49.02 -27.61
C LEU A 110 11.18 47.83 -26.89
N PRO A 111 12.50 47.57 -27.08
CA PRO A 111 13.20 46.48 -26.39
C PRO A 111 13.27 46.60 -24.85
N ILE A 112 13.30 47.82 -24.29
CA ILE A 112 13.45 48.01 -22.84
C ILE A 112 12.13 47.74 -22.11
N ALA A 113 11.00 48.13 -22.72
CA ALA A 113 9.67 47.81 -22.23
C ALA A 113 9.38 46.29 -22.27
N LEU A 114 9.80 45.60 -23.35
CA LEU A 114 9.70 44.14 -23.47
C LEU A 114 10.54 43.40 -22.42
N SER A 115 11.73 43.92 -22.10
CA SER A 115 12.62 43.32 -21.10
C SER A 115 12.05 43.41 -19.68
N LEU A 116 11.41 44.52 -19.33
CA LEU A 116 10.74 44.70 -18.04
C LEU A 116 9.47 43.84 -17.91
N LEU A 117 8.72 43.65 -18.99
CA LEU A 117 7.57 42.73 -19.05
C LEU A 117 8.00 41.26 -18.92
N LEU A 118 9.11 40.88 -19.55
CA LEU A 118 9.71 39.55 -19.42
C LEU A 118 10.19 39.28 -17.98
N LEU A 119 10.86 40.25 -17.33
CA LEU A 119 11.30 40.11 -15.93
C LEU A 119 10.10 40.04 -14.95
N GLY A 120 9.05 40.84 -15.17
CA GLY A 120 7.81 40.76 -14.39
C GLY A 120 7.05 39.44 -14.61
N GLY A 121 7.07 38.91 -15.84
CA GLY A 121 6.51 37.60 -16.20
C GLY A 121 7.25 36.43 -15.57
N ILE A 122 8.59 36.51 -15.50
CA ILE A 122 9.44 35.49 -14.87
C ILE A 122 9.22 35.49 -13.34
N SER A 123 9.06 36.66 -12.70
CA SER A 123 8.77 36.74 -11.26
C SER A 123 7.37 36.22 -10.88
N SER A 124 6.37 36.43 -11.76
CA SER A 124 4.99 35.97 -11.54
C SER A 124 4.83 34.48 -11.85
N THR A 125 5.58 33.94 -12.82
CA THR A 125 5.67 32.48 -13.05
C THR A 125 6.42 31.76 -11.94
N PHE A 126 7.50 32.34 -11.37
CA PHE A 126 8.19 31.75 -10.22
C PHE A 126 7.32 31.71 -8.96
N SER A 127 6.47 32.73 -8.76
CA SER A 127 5.47 32.73 -7.68
C SER A 127 4.35 31.70 -7.92
N LEU A 128 3.93 31.49 -9.17
CA LEU A 128 2.95 30.47 -9.53
C LEU A 128 3.51 29.03 -9.36
N VAL A 129 4.80 28.82 -9.64
CA VAL A 129 5.49 27.53 -9.43
C VAL A 129 5.66 27.20 -7.94
N MET A 130 5.82 28.19 -7.07
CA MET A 130 5.82 27.98 -5.61
C MET A 130 4.40 27.78 -5.03
N VAL A 131 3.35 28.34 -5.67
CA VAL A 131 1.94 28.13 -5.31
C VAL A 131 1.39 26.80 -5.84
N THR A 132 1.92 26.26 -6.95
CA THR A 132 1.60 24.90 -7.44
C THR A 132 2.54 23.83 -6.87
N GLY A 133 3.70 24.24 -6.34
CA GLY A 133 4.57 23.45 -5.46
C GLY A 133 3.97 23.18 -4.07
N THR A 134 2.64 23.24 -3.94
CA THR A 134 1.96 22.62 -2.82
C THR A 134 2.40 21.16 -2.76
N SER A 135 3.17 20.83 -1.73
CA SER A 135 3.07 19.54 -1.10
C SER A 135 1.58 19.34 -0.76
N GLN A 136 0.80 18.82 -1.71
CA GLN A 136 -0.54 18.32 -1.44
C GLN A 136 -0.37 17.00 -0.70
N ALA A 137 0.13 17.08 0.53
CA ALA A 137 -0.20 16.11 1.54
C ALA A 137 -1.68 16.36 1.85
N SER A 138 -2.58 15.62 1.18
CA SER A 138 -3.72 15.12 1.93
C SER A 138 -3.09 14.36 3.09
N PRO A 139 -3.20 14.81 4.35
CA PRO A 139 -2.53 14.11 5.44
C PRO A 139 -3.16 12.73 5.46
N LYS A 140 -2.35 11.70 5.23
CA LYS A 140 -2.62 10.45 5.94
C LYS A 140 -2.74 10.84 7.40
N ASP A 141 -3.78 10.37 8.09
CA ASP A 141 -4.01 10.78 9.48
C ASP A 141 -2.82 10.34 10.38
N ASP A 142 -2.01 9.38 9.90
CA ASP A 142 -0.77 8.89 10.50
C ASP A 142 0.47 9.71 10.12
N ALA A 143 1.32 9.95 11.12
CA ALA A 143 2.64 10.51 10.90
C ALA A 143 3.56 9.50 10.18
N PRO A 144 4.44 9.96 9.27
CA PRO A 144 5.54 9.16 8.77
C PRO A 144 6.36 8.52 9.90
N ASN A 145 6.85 7.31 9.68
CA ASN A 145 7.75 6.60 10.60
C ASN A 145 7.21 6.43 12.03
N ALA A 146 5.90 6.23 12.17
CA ALA A 146 5.24 5.92 13.44
C ALA A 146 4.79 4.45 13.48
N PRO A 147 5.69 3.49 13.76
CA PRO A 147 5.37 2.07 13.72
C PRO A 147 4.37 1.65 14.78
N MET A 148 3.43 0.80 14.39
CA MET A 148 2.51 0.11 15.27
C MET A 148 2.49 -1.39 14.99
N GLY A 149 2.23 -2.17 16.04
CA GLY A 149 2.28 -3.62 15.99
C GLY A 149 3.68 -4.19 16.18
N THR A 150 3.83 -5.45 15.81
CA THR A 150 5.03 -6.26 16.03
C THR A 150 5.45 -6.90 14.72
N ALA A 151 6.64 -6.51 14.27
CA ALA A 151 7.23 -6.96 13.02
C ALA A 151 7.45 -8.49 13.02
N ARG A 152 7.21 -9.15 11.87
CA ARG A 152 7.29 -10.61 11.70
C ARG A 152 8.25 -11.05 10.59
N GLY A 153 8.63 -12.32 10.60
CA GLY A 153 9.52 -12.95 9.61
C GLY A 153 10.92 -13.25 10.15
N LEU A 154 11.74 -13.91 9.31
CA LEU A 154 13.14 -14.21 9.59
C LEU A 154 13.95 -12.93 9.87
N TYR A 155 13.66 -11.87 9.11
CA TYR A 155 14.08 -10.51 9.37
C TYR A 155 12.83 -9.68 9.64
N PRO A 156 12.49 -9.43 10.92
CA PRO A 156 11.20 -8.85 11.29
C PRO A 156 10.84 -7.56 10.54
N GLY A 157 9.72 -7.54 9.83
CA GLY A 157 9.23 -6.35 9.13
C GLY A 157 9.97 -6.04 7.82
N ARG A 158 10.83 -6.95 7.36
CA ARG A 158 11.55 -6.79 6.08
C ARG A 158 10.60 -6.96 4.90
N VAL A 159 10.66 -6.00 3.99
CA VAL A 159 10.08 -6.07 2.66
C VAL A 159 11.20 -5.87 1.65
N THR A 160 11.35 -6.78 0.70
CA THR A 160 12.27 -6.59 -0.42
C THR A 160 11.52 -6.07 -1.63
N TRP A 161 12.20 -5.27 -2.43
CA TRP A 161 11.68 -4.70 -3.65
C TRP A 161 12.75 -4.71 -4.74
N THR A 162 12.48 -5.41 -5.84
CA THR A 162 13.31 -5.30 -7.04
C THR A 162 12.53 -4.58 -8.12
N HIS A 163 13.18 -3.60 -8.74
CA HIS A 163 12.67 -2.90 -9.92
C HIS A 163 13.66 -3.10 -11.08
N ASN A 164 13.16 -3.49 -12.25
CA ASN A 164 13.97 -3.52 -13.46
C ASN A 164 13.10 -3.19 -14.68
N ALA A 165 13.26 -1.99 -15.24
CA ALA A 165 12.49 -1.53 -16.40
C ALA A 165 12.61 -2.44 -17.64
N LYS A 166 13.64 -3.28 -17.73
CA LYS A 166 13.78 -4.27 -18.83
C LYS A 166 12.83 -5.47 -18.69
N ALA A 167 12.12 -5.61 -17.57
CA ALA A 167 11.19 -6.71 -17.33
C ALA A 167 9.94 -6.60 -18.22
N THR A 168 9.49 -5.38 -18.52
CA THR A 168 8.23 -5.13 -19.23
C THR A 168 8.39 -4.03 -20.27
N SER A 169 7.82 -4.22 -21.46
CA SER A 169 8.00 -3.30 -22.60
C SER A 169 6.74 -3.04 -23.41
N TRP A 170 5.56 -3.42 -22.90
CA TRP A 170 4.30 -3.17 -23.60
C TRP A 170 4.12 -1.69 -23.95
N ASP A 171 3.63 -1.38 -25.15
CA ASP A 171 3.42 0.00 -25.59
C ASP A 171 2.18 0.65 -24.96
N GLY A 172 1.28 -0.16 -24.40
CA GLY A 172 0.00 0.26 -23.81
C GLY A 172 -1.16 0.27 -24.79
N GLN A 173 -0.97 -0.21 -26.02
CA GLN A 173 -1.93 -0.08 -27.12
C GLN A 173 -2.03 -1.37 -27.96
N THR A 174 -0.91 -1.93 -28.40
CA THR A 174 -0.87 -3.02 -29.37
C THR A 174 -0.78 -4.38 -28.70
N GLY A 175 -1.67 -5.30 -29.03
CA GLY A 175 -1.69 -6.66 -28.47
C GLY A 175 -2.06 -6.66 -26.99
N TYR A 176 -1.49 -7.62 -26.25
CA TYR A 176 -1.82 -7.80 -24.83
C TYR A 176 -0.60 -7.70 -23.94
N TRP A 177 -0.75 -7.02 -22.80
CA TRP A 177 0.37 -6.75 -21.87
C TRP A 177 1.10 -8.01 -21.38
N TRP A 178 0.44 -9.16 -21.38
CA TRP A 178 0.94 -10.44 -20.90
C TRP A 178 1.66 -11.27 -21.97
N GLU A 179 1.71 -10.82 -23.24
CA GLU A 179 2.42 -11.53 -24.31
C GLU A 179 3.94 -11.56 -24.07
N ASP A 180 4.60 -12.65 -24.45
CA ASP A 180 6.04 -12.88 -24.23
C ASP A 180 6.92 -11.77 -24.85
N LYS A 181 6.55 -11.24 -26.02
CA LYS A 181 7.29 -10.14 -26.67
C LYS A 181 7.37 -8.86 -25.82
N TYR A 182 6.48 -8.69 -24.83
CA TYR A 182 6.45 -7.54 -23.95
C TYR A 182 6.98 -7.83 -22.54
N ASN A 183 7.42 -9.05 -22.26
CA ASN A 183 7.82 -9.49 -20.93
C ASN A 183 9.09 -10.32 -21.00
N ASN A 184 10.15 -9.86 -20.34
CA ASN A 184 11.43 -10.54 -20.35
C ASN A 184 11.50 -11.59 -19.23
N GLN A 185 11.17 -12.85 -19.54
CA GLN A 185 11.14 -13.93 -18.55
C GLN A 185 12.46 -14.10 -17.78
N PRO A 186 13.66 -14.14 -18.40
CA PRO A 186 14.92 -14.20 -17.65
C PRO A 186 15.11 -13.04 -16.65
N VAL A 187 14.71 -11.82 -17.00
CA VAL A 187 14.77 -10.68 -16.08
C VAL A 187 13.80 -10.86 -14.91
N VAL A 188 12.58 -11.31 -15.17
CA VAL A 188 11.58 -11.61 -14.12
C VAL A 188 12.09 -12.73 -13.19
N ASP A 189 12.67 -13.79 -13.74
CA ASP A 189 13.28 -14.89 -12.98
C ASP A 189 14.39 -14.36 -12.04
N GLN A 190 15.26 -13.47 -12.54
CA GLN A 190 16.33 -12.86 -11.75
C GLN A 190 15.79 -11.90 -10.67
N MET A 191 14.76 -11.13 -10.98
CA MET A 191 14.12 -10.24 -10.01
C MET A 191 13.52 -11.02 -8.82
N LEU A 192 12.83 -12.13 -9.10
CA LEU A 192 12.29 -12.98 -8.03
C LEU A 192 13.42 -13.64 -7.22
N SER A 193 14.46 -14.13 -7.89
CA SER A 193 15.67 -14.67 -7.24
C SER A 193 16.30 -13.65 -6.28
N ASN A 194 16.49 -12.40 -6.72
CA ASN A 194 17.04 -11.33 -5.89
C ASN A 194 16.16 -11.04 -4.67
N ASN A 195 14.84 -10.95 -4.83
CA ASN A 195 13.93 -10.76 -3.69
C ASN A 195 14.09 -11.86 -2.63
N LEU A 196 14.08 -13.13 -3.04
CA LEU A 196 14.18 -14.26 -2.12
C LEU A 196 15.51 -14.24 -1.36
N ARG A 197 16.63 -14.01 -2.07
CA ARG A 197 17.96 -13.91 -1.48
C ARG A 197 18.08 -12.76 -0.50
N TRP A 198 17.55 -11.58 -0.83
CA TRP A 198 17.58 -10.41 0.06
C TRP A 198 16.64 -10.56 1.26
N LEU A 199 15.48 -11.18 1.06
CA LEU A 199 14.51 -11.40 2.11
C LEU A 199 15.09 -12.31 3.19
N THR A 200 15.91 -13.28 2.76
CA THR A 200 16.52 -14.30 3.62
C THR A 200 17.96 -14.00 3.99
N ASN A 201 18.56 -12.94 3.43
CA ASN A 201 19.99 -12.60 3.54
C ASN A 201 20.91 -13.79 3.17
N THR A 202 20.60 -14.45 2.07
CA THR A 202 21.37 -15.58 1.54
C THR A 202 21.92 -15.26 0.15
N THR A 203 22.93 -16.02 -0.28
CA THR A 203 23.60 -15.79 -1.57
C THR A 203 23.05 -16.67 -2.70
N THR A 204 22.29 -17.72 -2.38
CA THR A 204 21.75 -18.68 -3.35
C THR A 204 20.25 -18.90 -3.16
N ASP A 205 19.54 -19.21 -4.25
CA ASP A 205 18.09 -19.47 -4.21
C ASP A 205 17.75 -20.68 -3.32
N LYS A 206 18.57 -21.75 -3.38
CA LYS A 206 18.37 -22.94 -2.55
C LYS A 206 18.44 -22.60 -1.06
N ALA A 207 19.47 -21.85 -0.65
CA ALA A 207 19.61 -21.42 0.74
C ALA A 207 18.46 -20.50 1.19
N ALA A 208 17.96 -19.64 0.29
CA ALA A 208 16.80 -18.80 0.57
C ALA A 208 15.56 -19.65 0.89
N TRP A 209 15.26 -20.65 0.05
CA TRP A 209 14.12 -21.54 0.28
C TRP A 209 14.29 -22.39 1.54
N ASP A 210 15.48 -22.96 1.77
CA ASP A 210 15.79 -23.72 2.98
C ASP A 210 15.55 -22.86 4.25
N ALA A 211 15.93 -21.57 4.22
CA ALA A 211 15.69 -20.64 5.32
C ALA A 211 14.21 -20.32 5.52
N LEU A 212 13.44 -20.11 4.44
CA LEU A 212 12.00 -19.85 4.52
C LEU A 212 11.24 -21.02 5.15
N PHE A 213 11.49 -22.25 4.68
CA PHE A 213 10.86 -23.45 5.22
C PHE A 213 11.26 -23.70 6.68
N THR A 214 12.56 -23.60 6.98
CA THR A 214 13.07 -23.80 8.34
C THR A 214 12.45 -22.80 9.31
N HIS A 215 12.40 -21.52 8.95
CA HIS A 215 11.79 -20.49 9.78
C HIS A 215 10.29 -20.76 10.00
N PHE A 216 9.56 -21.09 8.94
CA PHE A 216 8.15 -21.43 9.04
C PHE A 216 7.90 -22.61 9.96
N ASN A 217 8.67 -23.70 9.80
CA ASN A 217 8.53 -24.91 10.59
C ASN A 217 8.84 -24.67 12.07
N GLN A 218 9.87 -23.88 12.38
CA GLN A 218 10.19 -23.49 13.76
C GLN A 218 9.02 -22.72 14.40
N LYS A 219 8.44 -21.75 13.67
CA LYS A 219 7.32 -20.95 14.17
C LYS A 219 6.02 -21.74 14.36
N HIS A 220 5.87 -22.85 13.65
CA HIS A 220 4.70 -23.72 13.73
C HIS A 220 4.93 -24.98 14.57
N ASN A 221 5.99 -25.03 15.39
CA ASN A 221 6.34 -26.18 16.22
C ASN A 221 6.54 -27.48 15.41
N ARG A 222 7.01 -27.37 14.16
CA ARG A 222 7.32 -28.47 13.24
C ARG A 222 8.82 -28.79 13.19
N GLY A 223 9.60 -28.23 14.11
CA GLY A 223 11.04 -28.43 14.21
C GLY A 223 11.86 -27.51 13.31
N THR A 224 13.14 -27.86 13.10
CA THR A 224 14.14 -27.03 12.41
C THR A 224 14.47 -27.52 10.99
N LYS A 225 13.73 -28.49 10.48
CA LYS A 225 13.96 -29.03 9.13
C LYS A 225 13.33 -28.10 8.09
N GLY A 226 13.96 -28.01 6.92
CA GLY A 226 13.36 -27.44 5.72
C GLY A 226 12.22 -28.33 5.19
N TYR A 227 11.78 -28.07 3.96
CA TYR A 227 10.73 -28.87 3.29
C TYR A 227 11.01 -30.37 3.36
N GLN A 228 10.00 -31.16 3.68
CA GLN A 228 10.02 -32.62 3.68
C GLN A 228 9.10 -33.18 2.60
N ARG A 229 9.55 -34.25 1.92
CA ARG A 229 8.75 -34.92 0.90
C ARG A 229 7.41 -35.38 1.49
N GLY A 230 6.32 -35.11 0.78
CA GLY A 230 4.95 -35.38 1.22
C GLY A 230 4.22 -34.16 1.76
N GLU A 231 4.94 -33.07 2.07
CA GLU A 231 4.32 -31.79 2.40
C GLU A 231 3.85 -31.09 1.12
N SER A 232 2.72 -30.38 1.22
CA SER A 232 2.04 -29.73 0.08
C SER A 232 2.12 -28.21 0.17
N ILE A 233 2.23 -27.56 -1.00
CA ILE A 233 2.29 -26.10 -1.12
C ILE A 233 1.11 -25.62 -1.95
N VAL A 234 0.42 -24.60 -1.45
CA VAL A 234 -0.65 -23.92 -2.19
C VAL A 234 -0.27 -22.47 -2.50
N ILE A 235 -0.51 -22.02 -3.73
CA ILE A 235 -0.15 -20.69 -4.22
C ILE A 235 -1.42 -19.94 -4.60
N LYS A 236 -1.82 -18.94 -3.80
CA LYS A 236 -2.94 -18.06 -4.14
C LYS A 236 -2.48 -17.03 -5.16
N ILE A 237 -3.09 -17.03 -6.34
CA ILE A 237 -2.89 -16.01 -7.37
C ILE A 237 -4.15 -15.16 -7.54
N ASN A 238 -4.06 -13.96 -8.09
CA ASN A 238 -5.24 -13.10 -8.26
C ASN A 238 -5.81 -13.21 -9.69
N MET A 239 -7.04 -13.69 -9.81
CA MET A 239 -7.75 -13.82 -11.10
C MET A 239 -9.02 -12.95 -11.16
N ASN A 240 -9.01 -11.79 -10.48
CA ASN A 240 -10.18 -10.97 -10.23
C ASN A 240 -11.06 -10.71 -11.47
N ASN A 241 -10.47 -10.56 -12.65
CA ASN A 241 -11.19 -10.19 -13.87
C ASN A 241 -11.74 -11.38 -14.67
N MET A 242 -11.50 -12.61 -14.20
CA MET A 242 -11.97 -13.87 -14.81
C MET A 242 -13.22 -14.42 -14.10
N TRP A 243 -14.32 -13.65 -14.13
CA TRP A 243 -15.58 -14.02 -13.48
C TRP A 243 -16.28 -15.19 -14.19
N SER A 244 -17.25 -14.89 -15.06
CA SER A 244 -17.98 -15.85 -15.90
C SER A 244 -17.42 -15.95 -17.32
N LYS A 245 -16.18 -15.48 -17.53
CA LYS A 245 -15.53 -15.43 -18.85
C LYS A 245 -14.97 -16.79 -19.26
N PRO A 246 -15.04 -17.21 -20.54
CA PRO A 246 -14.33 -18.39 -21.04
C PRO A 246 -12.83 -18.35 -20.75
N TYR A 247 -12.15 -19.50 -20.59
CA TYR A 247 -10.71 -19.53 -20.29
C TYR A 247 -9.85 -18.85 -21.34
N ALA A 248 -10.23 -19.03 -22.62
CA ALA A 248 -9.57 -18.45 -23.78
C ALA A 248 -9.77 -16.92 -23.92
N THR A 249 -10.45 -16.27 -22.97
CA THR A 249 -10.68 -14.83 -23.04
C THR A 249 -9.37 -14.06 -22.96
N LYS A 250 -9.03 -13.37 -24.06
CA LYS A 250 -7.91 -12.44 -24.11
C LYS A 250 -8.37 -11.04 -23.74
N GLN A 251 -7.70 -10.42 -22.78
CA GLN A 251 -8.01 -9.08 -22.29
C GLN A 251 -6.78 -8.38 -21.72
N ASN A 252 -6.91 -7.07 -21.52
CA ASN A 252 -5.87 -6.25 -20.88
C ASN A 252 -6.17 -5.90 -19.41
N GLN A 253 -7.27 -6.36 -18.82
CA GLN A 253 -7.52 -6.18 -17.39
C GLN A 253 -6.48 -6.99 -16.59
N ILE A 254 -5.80 -6.37 -15.62
CA ILE A 254 -4.67 -7.02 -14.91
C ILE A 254 -5.18 -8.09 -13.93
N ASP A 255 -4.83 -9.34 -14.25
CA ASP A 255 -4.79 -10.49 -13.35
C ASP A 255 -3.32 -10.88 -13.09
N ALA A 256 -3.06 -12.02 -12.44
CA ALA A 256 -1.70 -12.49 -12.19
C ALA A 256 -0.89 -12.63 -13.49
N SER A 257 0.35 -12.12 -13.50
CA SER A 257 1.21 -12.21 -14.68
C SER A 257 1.64 -13.66 -14.91
N PRO A 258 1.49 -14.21 -16.14
CA PRO A 258 1.94 -15.58 -16.41
C PRO A 258 3.44 -15.77 -16.18
N HIS A 259 4.22 -14.71 -16.45
CA HIS A 259 5.66 -14.67 -16.23
C HIS A 259 6.04 -14.77 -14.75
N MET A 260 5.25 -14.17 -13.85
CA MET A 260 5.46 -14.26 -12.40
C MET A 260 5.07 -15.64 -11.85
N VAL A 261 3.93 -16.20 -12.31
CA VAL A 261 3.52 -17.55 -11.93
C VAL A 261 4.59 -18.56 -12.36
N LEU A 262 5.07 -18.47 -13.60
CA LEU A 262 6.10 -19.36 -14.12
C LEU A 262 7.45 -19.17 -13.39
N ALA A 263 7.85 -17.94 -13.07
CA ALA A 263 9.06 -17.66 -12.30
C ALA A 263 9.00 -18.28 -10.90
N LEU A 264 7.85 -18.19 -10.22
CA LEU A 264 7.65 -18.80 -8.91
C LEU A 264 7.69 -20.33 -8.97
N LEU A 265 7.08 -20.95 -9.99
CA LEU A 265 7.15 -22.39 -10.18
C LEU A 265 8.58 -22.87 -10.46
N LYS A 266 9.35 -22.14 -11.30
CA LYS A 266 10.78 -22.40 -11.51
C LYS A 266 11.58 -22.31 -10.22
N GLN A 267 11.30 -21.33 -9.36
CA GLN A 267 11.96 -21.19 -8.06
C GLN A 267 11.67 -22.40 -7.15
N LEU A 268 10.40 -22.78 -7.00
CA LEU A 268 10.02 -23.92 -6.15
C LEU A 268 10.55 -25.25 -6.69
N ILE A 269 10.38 -25.53 -7.98
CA ILE A 269 10.70 -26.84 -8.55
C ILE A 269 12.20 -26.96 -8.79
N ASN A 270 12.82 -25.99 -9.47
CA ASN A 270 14.20 -26.13 -9.93
C ASN A 270 15.23 -25.65 -8.89
N LYS A 271 14.85 -24.78 -7.93
CA LYS A 271 15.78 -24.25 -6.93
C LYS A 271 15.54 -24.82 -5.53
N ALA A 272 14.28 -24.95 -5.11
CA ALA A 272 13.92 -25.54 -3.82
C ALA A 272 13.75 -27.07 -3.87
N GLY A 273 13.70 -27.67 -5.06
CA GLY A 273 13.58 -29.12 -5.22
C GLY A 273 12.19 -29.67 -4.85
N ILE A 274 11.16 -28.82 -4.88
CA ILE A 274 9.78 -29.24 -4.57
C ILE A 274 9.23 -30.09 -5.72
N PRO A 275 8.71 -31.30 -5.45
CA PRO A 275 8.03 -32.09 -6.48
C PRO A 275 6.86 -31.32 -7.08
N PRO A 276 6.72 -31.22 -8.41
CA PRO A 276 5.64 -30.46 -9.05
C PRO A 276 4.23 -30.89 -8.57
N GLU A 277 4.01 -32.18 -8.34
CA GLU A 277 2.75 -32.74 -7.82
C GLU A 277 2.37 -32.28 -6.40
N ALA A 278 3.34 -31.77 -5.63
CA ALA A 278 3.11 -31.20 -4.31
C ALA A 278 2.58 -29.76 -4.36
N ILE A 279 2.58 -29.12 -5.54
CA ILE A 279 2.24 -27.72 -5.74
C ILE A 279 0.83 -27.60 -6.32
N THR A 280 0.03 -26.71 -5.72
CA THR A 280 -1.28 -26.32 -6.23
C THR A 280 -1.34 -24.79 -6.41
N VAL A 281 -1.55 -24.32 -7.63
CA VAL A 281 -1.83 -22.90 -7.94
C VAL A 281 -3.35 -22.71 -7.96
N TYR A 282 -3.88 -21.66 -7.33
CA TYR A 282 -5.35 -21.51 -7.25
C TYR A 282 -5.88 -20.07 -7.22
N ASP A 283 -7.11 -19.93 -7.70
CA ASP A 283 -8.09 -18.92 -7.29
C ASP A 283 -9.47 -19.62 -7.25
N ALA A 284 -10.06 -19.81 -6.07
CA ALA A 284 -11.16 -20.77 -5.90
C ALA A 284 -12.52 -20.25 -6.40
N ILE A 285 -12.64 -18.96 -6.69
CA ILE A 285 -13.92 -18.33 -7.08
C ILE A 285 -13.88 -17.72 -8.49
N ARG A 286 -12.74 -17.82 -9.16
CA ARG A 286 -12.51 -17.32 -10.52
C ARG A 286 -12.08 -18.45 -11.42
N ALA A 287 -12.29 -18.25 -12.72
CA ALA A 287 -11.72 -19.14 -13.73
C ALA A 287 -10.24 -18.81 -13.90
N MET A 288 -9.40 -19.82 -14.05
CA MET A 288 -8.00 -19.60 -14.36
C MET A 288 -7.80 -19.53 -15.87
N SER A 289 -7.53 -18.34 -16.42
CA SER A 289 -7.38 -18.15 -17.87
C SER A 289 -6.27 -19.01 -18.47
N ASP A 290 -6.38 -19.29 -19.77
CA ASP A 290 -5.34 -19.99 -20.55
C ASP A 290 -4.02 -19.22 -20.53
N VAL A 291 -4.09 -17.89 -20.49
CA VAL A 291 -2.95 -16.99 -20.36
C VAL A 291 -2.04 -17.40 -19.19
N VAL A 292 -2.60 -17.75 -18.03
CA VAL A 292 -1.82 -18.12 -16.84
C VAL A 292 -1.54 -19.62 -16.79
N PHE A 293 -2.53 -20.43 -17.17
CA PHE A 293 -2.45 -21.88 -17.09
C PHE A 293 -1.46 -22.47 -18.11
N ASP A 294 -1.58 -22.12 -19.40
CA ASP A 294 -0.86 -22.82 -20.48
C ASP A 294 0.66 -22.77 -20.33
N PRO A 295 1.31 -21.60 -20.09
CA PRO A 295 2.77 -21.56 -19.98
C PRO A 295 3.29 -22.39 -18.81
N SER A 296 2.56 -22.34 -17.69
CA SER A 296 2.93 -23.03 -16.46
C SER A 296 2.68 -24.54 -16.55
N HIS A 297 1.54 -24.95 -17.10
CA HIS A 297 1.19 -26.35 -17.30
C HIS A 297 2.10 -27.01 -18.35
N LYS A 298 2.44 -26.30 -19.43
CA LYS A 298 3.42 -26.77 -20.43
C LYS A 298 4.79 -27.03 -19.81
N ALA A 299 5.27 -26.14 -18.94
CA ALA A 299 6.56 -26.29 -18.29
C ALA A 299 6.54 -27.36 -17.19
N PHE A 300 5.44 -27.47 -16.44
CA PHE A 300 5.31 -28.33 -15.27
C PHE A 300 3.93 -29.01 -15.24
N PRO A 301 3.70 -30.05 -16.07
CA PRO A 301 2.37 -30.64 -16.27
C PRO A 301 1.78 -31.31 -15.03
N LYS A 302 2.62 -31.63 -14.03
CA LYS A 302 2.20 -32.24 -12.76
C LYS A 302 1.76 -31.22 -11.70
N VAL A 303 1.96 -29.91 -11.92
CA VAL A 303 1.43 -28.86 -11.03
C VAL A 303 -0.09 -28.84 -11.16
N ARG A 304 -0.79 -28.81 -10.02
CA ARG A 304 -2.26 -28.76 -10.00
C ARG A 304 -2.73 -27.32 -10.08
N PHE A 305 -3.68 -27.03 -10.98
CA PHE A 305 -4.32 -25.73 -11.08
C PHE A 305 -5.77 -25.86 -10.64
N VAL A 306 -6.15 -25.14 -9.59
CA VAL A 306 -7.49 -25.22 -8.98
C VAL A 306 -8.26 -23.93 -9.20
N ASP A 307 -9.48 -24.04 -9.71
CA ASP A 307 -10.33 -22.89 -10.02
C ASP A 307 -11.83 -23.17 -9.78
N ASN A 308 -12.72 -22.22 -10.10
CA ASN A 308 -14.15 -22.38 -9.79
C ASN A 308 -14.92 -23.35 -10.72
N ARG A 309 -14.32 -23.83 -11.81
CA ARG A 309 -14.98 -24.63 -12.85
C ARG A 309 -14.43 -26.04 -12.93
N GLY A 310 -13.10 -26.20 -12.99
CA GLY A 310 -12.42 -27.49 -13.06
C GLY A 310 -12.56 -28.20 -14.40
N GLU A 311 -12.30 -27.45 -15.47
CA GLU A 311 -12.38 -27.92 -16.86
C GLU A 311 -11.02 -27.69 -17.56
N ASP A 312 -10.81 -28.22 -18.76
CA ASP A 312 -9.60 -27.99 -19.59
C ASP A 312 -8.28 -28.19 -18.83
N GLY A 313 -8.16 -29.34 -18.15
CA GLY A 313 -6.96 -29.72 -17.38
C GLY A 313 -6.86 -29.10 -15.98
N ARG A 314 -7.80 -28.21 -15.59
CA ARG A 314 -7.88 -27.64 -14.25
C ARG A 314 -8.76 -28.50 -13.34
N THR A 315 -8.56 -28.37 -12.03
CA THR A 315 -9.32 -29.06 -11.00
C THR A 315 -10.34 -28.12 -10.36
N LYS A 316 -11.57 -28.59 -10.15
CA LYS A 316 -12.61 -27.78 -9.52
C LYS A 316 -12.31 -27.57 -8.03
N ALA A 317 -12.45 -26.35 -7.55
CA ALA A 317 -12.35 -26.03 -6.14
C ALA A 317 -13.46 -26.74 -5.34
N LEU A 318 -13.03 -27.57 -4.39
CA LEU A 318 -13.89 -28.15 -3.37
C LEU A 318 -13.85 -27.29 -2.12
N TRP A 319 -14.95 -27.25 -1.37
CA TRP A 319 -15.13 -26.35 -0.23
C TRP A 319 -15.26 -27.14 1.08
N VAL A 320 -14.57 -26.68 2.12
CA VAL A 320 -14.79 -27.09 3.51
C VAL A 320 -15.74 -26.06 4.13
N PRO A 321 -17.00 -26.43 4.43
CA PRO A 321 -18.01 -25.50 4.93
C PRO A 321 -17.65 -24.97 6.32
N ASP A 322 -18.09 -23.73 6.61
CA ASP A 322 -17.93 -23.06 7.91
C ASP A 322 -16.49 -23.06 8.46
N ALA A 323 -15.51 -23.15 7.56
CA ALA A 323 -14.11 -23.25 7.90
C ALA A 323 -13.53 -21.95 8.48
N ILE A 324 -14.16 -20.80 8.25
CA ILE A 324 -13.83 -19.52 8.89
C ILE A 324 -15.07 -18.89 9.53
N ARG A 325 -14.87 -18.28 10.70
CA ARG A 325 -15.86 -17.47 11.41
C ARG A 325 -15.34 -16.05 11.50
N TYR A 326 -16.19 -15.07 11.19
CA TYR A 326 -15.84 -13.66 11.24
C TYR A 326 -16.26 -13.07 12.58
N ALA A 327 -15.56 -12.03 13.04
CA ALA A 327 -15.90 -11.35 14.30
C ALA A 327 -17.33 -10.76 14.32
N ASP A 328 -17.95 -10.56 13.15
CA ASP A 328 -19.35 -10.12 13.02
C ASP A 328 -20.38 -11.27 13.10
N GLY A 329 -19.94 -12.49 13.38
CA GLY A 329 -20.76 -13.69 13.51
C GLY A 329 -21.05 -14.43 12.20
N LYS A 330 -20.63 -13.91 11.04
CA LYS A 330 -20.78 -14.62 9.76
C LYS A 330 -19.81 -15.80 9.66
N THR A 331 -20.12 -16.75 8.78
CA THR A 331 -19.21 -17.85 8.42
C THR A 331 -18.98 -17.91 6.92
N SER A 332 -17.91 -18.55 6.50
CA SER A 332 -17.67 -18.88 5.09
C SER A 332 -16.87 -20.18 4.97
N SER A 333 -16.90 -20.75 3.77
CA SER A 333 -16.15 -21.95 3.42
C SER A 333 -14.76 -21.61 2.88
N LEU A 334 -13.79 -22.48 3.11
CA LEU A 334 -12.45 -22.39 2.52
C LEU A 334 -12.19 -23.52 1.51
N PRO A 335 -11.32 -23.32 0.51
CA PRO A 335 -10.98 -24.37 -0.43
C PRO A 335 -10.29 -25.54 0.28
N LYS A 336 -10.64 -26.77 -0.05
CA LYS A 336 -10.02 -27.97 0.50
C LYS A 336 -8.51 -27.99 0.27
N SER A 337 -8.04 -27.56 -0.90
CA SER A 337 -6.62 -27.44 -1.21
C SER A 337 -5.87 -26.50 -0.27
N VAL A 338 -6.55 -25.50 0.30
CA VAL A 338 -5.97 -24.55 1.26
C VAL A 338 -5.97 -25.14 2.67
N VAL A 339 -7.06 -25.81 3.07
CA VAL A 339 -7.16 -26.50 4.36
C VAL A 339 -6.12 -27.62 4.46
N ASP A 340 -5.98 -28.44 3.42
CA ASP A 340 -5.08 -29.60 3.36
C ASP A 340 -3.60 -29.22 3.17
N ALA A 341 -3.31 -28.02 2.66
CA ALA A 341 -1.93 -27.59 2.39
C ALA A 341 -1.07 -27.59 3.65
N THR A 342 0.23 -27.86 3.52
CA THR A 342 1.20 -27.62 4.60
C THR A 342 1.66 -26.17 4.62
N TYR A 343 2.00 -25.63 3.44
CA TYR A 343 2.50 -24.27 3.26
C TYR A 343 1.63 -23.49 2.29
N GLN A 344 1.52 -22.19 2.50
CA GLN A 344 0.89 -21.27 1.55
C GLN A 344 1.86 -20.18 1.08
N ILE A 345 1.73 -19.80 -0.19
CA ILE A 345 2.31 -18.59 -0.77
C ILE A 345 1.15 -17.72 -1.27
N ASN A 346 1.16 -16.43 -0.93
CA ASN A 346 0.15 -15.48 -1.38
C ASN A 346 0.77 -14.49 -2.37
N MET A 347 0.49 -14.68 -3.67
CA MET A 347 0.94 -13.81 -4.75
C MET A 347 -0.22 -12.91 -5.19
N ALA A 348 -0.22 -11.69 -4.67
CA ALA A 348 -1.19 -10.66 -5.00
C ALA A 348 -0.66 -9.73 -6.10
N ILE A 349 -1.52 -8.89 -6.66
CA ILE A 349 -1.15 -7.88 -7.66
C ILE A 349 -1.02 -6.53 -6.98
N LEU A 350 -0.01 -5.73 -7.32
CA LEU A 350 0.12 -4.33 -6.89
C LEU A 350 -0.83 -3.42 -7.71
N LYS A 351 -2.09 -3.30 -7.29
CA LYS A 351 -3.05 -2.41 -7.99
C LYS A 351 -4.03 -1.69 -7.07
N ARG A 352 -4.46 -0.51 -7.51
CA ARG A 352 -5.63 0.17 -6.93
C ARG A 352 -6.89 -0.61 -7.28
N HIS A 353 -7.85 -0.68 -6.35
CA HIS A 353 -9.11 -1.39 -6.54
C HIS A 353 -10.29 -0.43 -6.75
N ALA A 354 -10.31 0.75 -6.12
CA ALA A 354 -11.34 1.81 -6.22
C ALA A 354 -12.53 1.70 -5.24
N ILE A 355 -13.76 1.46 -5.71
CA ILE A 355 -14.99 1.73 -4.92
C ILE A 355 -15.21 0.69 -3.80
N ILE A 356 -14.99 -0.59 -4.07
CA ILE A 356 -15.34 -1.68 -3.13
C ILE A 356 -14.22 -1.94 -2.11
N ALA A 357 -12.99 -1.64 -2.51
CA ALA A 357 -11.79 -1.70 -1.69
C ALA A 357 -10.79 -0.66 -2.23
N PRO A 358 -9.93 -0.10 -1.38
CA PRO A 358 -8.93 0.89 -1.79
C PRO A 358 -7.88 0.27 -2.72
N VAL A 359 -7.36 -0.89 -2.33
CA VAL A 359 -6.24 -1.58 -2.99
C VAL A 359 -6.53 -3.07 -3.14
N THR A 360 -5.91 -3.69 -4.15
CA THR A 360 -5.70 -5.13 -4.23
C THR A 360 -4.27 -5.36 -3.76
N LEU A 361 -4.08 -6.05 -2.65
CA LEU A 361 -2.79 -6.46 -2.08
C LEU A 361 -2.97 -7.83 -1.38
N CYS A 362 -2.01 -8.30 -0.58
CA CYS A 362 -2.02 -9.66 -0.03
C CYS A 362 -3.23 -9.92 0.89
N GLY A 363 -3.59 -8.98 1.77
CA GLY A 363 -4.76 -9.13 2.65
C GLY A 363 -6.06 -9.27 1.86
N LYS A 364 -6.25 -8.41 0.84
CA LYS A 364 -7.44 -8.46 -0.02
C LYS A 364 -7.45 -9.70 -0.93
N ASN A 365 -6.30 -10.25 -1.30
CA ASN A 365 -6.20 -11.42 -2.19
C ASN A 365 -6.85 -12.68 -1.61
N TYR A 366 -6.96 -12.78 -0.28
CA TYR A 366 -7.68 -13.88 0.38
C TYR A 366 -9.17 -13.92 0.09
N PHE A 367 -9.78 -12.85 -0.44
CA PHE A 367 -11.17 -12.91 -0.91
C PHE A 367 -11.38 -13.95 -2.01
N GLY A 368 -10.34 -14.30 -2.78
CA GLY A 368 -10.40 -15.42 -3.72
C GLY A 368 -10.29 -16.81 -3.09
N SER A 369 -10.25 -16.88 -1.76
CA SER A 369 -10.16 -18.11 -0.96
C SER A 369 -11.38 -18.32 -0.06
N ILE A 370 -12.47 -17.58 -0.29
CA ILE A 370 -13.70 -17.71 0.49
C ILE A 370 -14.89 -17.89 -0.44
N GLN A 371 -15.85 -18.70 -0.01
CA GLN A 371 -17.09 -18.85 -0.75
C GLN A 371 -17.98 -17.63 -0.52
N ASN A 372 -18.57 -17.10 -1.60
CA ASN A 372 -19.46 -15.93 -1.56
C ASN A 372 -18.84 -14.64 -0.95
N PRO A 373 -17.70 -14.14 -1.48
CA PRO A 373 -17.01 -12.96 -0.96
C PRO A 373 -17.83 -11.66 -1.00
N SER A 374 -18.85 -11.58 -1.85
CA SER A 374 -19.70 -10.40 -2.01
C SER A 374 -20.40 -10.01 -0.70
N ALA A 375 -20.71 -10.99 0.16
CA ALA A 375 -21.32 -10.78 1.47
C ALA A 375 -20.45 -9.96 2.45
N LEU A 376 -19.15 -9.83 2.15
CA LEU A 376 -18.17 -9.11 2.97
C LEU A 376 -17.64 -7.84 2.30
N HIS A 377 -17.86 -7.66 0.99
CA HIS A 377 -17.41 -6.50 0.22
C HIS A 377 -17.87 -5.15 0.80
N ALA A 378 -19.12 -5.11 1.29
CA ALA A 378 -19.66 -3.89 1.92
C ALA A 378 -18.82 -3.43 3.12
N LYS A 379 -18.05 -4.32 3.77
CA LYS A 379 -17.21 -4.02 4.94
C LYS A 379 -15.77 -3.69 4.60
N THR A 380 -15.40 -3.69 3.30
CA THR A 380 -14.06 -3.31 2.83
C THR A 380 -14.01 -1.92 2.19
N MET A 381 -15.14 -1.23 2.11
CA MET A 381 -15.27 0.08 1.44
C MET A 381 -14.66 1.22 2.29
N SER A 382 -13.44 1.62 1.98
CA SER A 382 -12.69 2.67 2.68
C SER A 382 -13.33 4.07 2.67
N TRP A 383 -14.16 4.39 1.67
CA TRP A 383 -14.87 5.67 1.62
C TRP A 383 -16.07 5.75 2.59
N ASN A 384 -16.59 4.59 3.00
CA ASN A 384 -17.81 4.51 3.82
C ASN A 384 -17.52 4.31 5.32
N PHE A 385 -16.25 4.08 5.68
CA PHE A 385 -15.88 3.78 7.07
C PHE A 385 -14.68 4.58 7.54
N SER A 386 -14.73 4.96 8.81
CA SER A 386 -13.61 5.56 9.53
C SER A 386 -12.49 4.54 9.80
N MET A 387 -11.31 5.04 10.19
CA MET A 387 -10.17 4.23 10.61
C MET A 387 -10.46 3.27 11.79
N LYS A 388 -11.47 3.54 12.62
CA LYS A 388 -11.80 2.72 13.81
C LYS A 388 -13.02 1.86 13.53
N THR A 389 -12.95 1.02 12.52
CA THR A 389 -14.10 0.23 12.10
C THR A 389 -13.66 -1.15 11.64
N TYR A 390 -14.35 -2.16 12.16
CA TYR A 390 -14.18 -3.56 11.82
C TYR A 390 -14.00 -3.79 10.32
N THR A 391 -13.08 -4.71 9.99
CA THR A 391 -12.92 -5.24 8.64
C THR A 391 -12.65 -6.75 8.66
N PRO A 392 -13.33 -7.52 7.78
CA PRO A 392 -13.16 -8.97 7.69
C PRO A 392 -11.82 -9.39 7.06
N ILE A 393 -11.04 -8.43 6.53
CA ILE A 393 -9.71 -8.71 6.00
C ILE A 393 -8.80 -9.24 7.11
N VAL A 394 -8.92 -8.72 8.34
CA VAL A 394 -8.08 -9.12 9.48
C VAL A 394 -8.36 -10.56 9.91
N ASP A 395 -9.62 -11.00 9.91
CA ASP A 395 -9.96 -12.41 10.16
C ASP A 395 -9.25 -13.33 9.15
N LEU A 396 -9.25 -12.97 7.86
CA LEU A 396 -8.57 -13.73 6.81
C LEU A 396 -7.04 -13.73 6.98
N MET A 397 -6.46 -12.58 7.32
CA MET A 397 -5.02 -12.44 7.59
C MET A 397 -4.58 -13.22 8.84
N GLY A 398 -5.47 -13.44 9.80
CA GLY A 398 -5.18 -14.14 11.05
C GLY A 398 -5.58 -15.61 11.09
N HIS A 399 -6.35 -16.09 10.11
CA HIS A 399 -6.90 -17.44 10.11
C HIS A 399 -5.84 -18.55 9.93
N LYS A 400 -5.98 -19.68 10.63
CA LYS A 400 -4.99 -20.77 10.71
C LYS A 400 -4.68 -21.42 9.37
N HIS A 401 -5.67 -21.50 8.48
CA HIS A 401 -5.52 -22.07 7.15
C HIS A 401 -5.13 -21.05 6.07
N LEU A 402 -5.11 -19.75 6.40
CA LEU A 402 -4.80 -18.67 5.47
C LEU A 402 -3.50 -17.96 5.90
N GLY A 403 -3.61 -16.82 6.57
CA GLY A 403 -2.44 -16.00 6.89
C GLY A 403 -1.43 -16.68 7.80
N GLN A 404 -1.84 -17.49 8.78
CA GLN A 404 -0.87 -18.21 9.63
C GLN A 404 -0.07 -19.25 8.83
N LYS A 405 -0.71 -19.93 7.87
CA LYS A 405 -0.05 -20.93 6.99
C LYS A 405 0.79 -20.30 5.88
N THR A 406 0.74 -18.98 5.71
CA THR A 406 1.42 -18.31 4.59
C THR A 406 2.87 -18.00 4.94
N MET A 407 3.82 -18.69 4.31
CA MET A 407 5.26 -18.53 4.55
C MET A 407 5.89 -17.39 3.76
N LEU A 408 5.24 -16.98 2.66
CA LEU A 408 5.76 -15.98 1.72
C LEU A 408 4.60 -15.17 1.11
N PHE A 409 4.71 -13.86 1.22
CA PHE A 409 3.84 -12.88 0.56
C PHE A 409 4.59 -12.23 -0.59
N LEU A 410 3.95 -12.15 -1.75
CA LEU A 410 4.50 -11.54 -2.96
C LEU A 410 3.51 -10.52 -3.52
N LEU A 411 4.04 -9.38 -3.97
CA LEU A 411 3.31 -8.46 -4.84
C LEU A 411 3.90 -8.52 -6.25
N ASP A 412 3.09 -9.01 -7.19
CA ASP A 412 3.31 -8.86 -8.63
C ASP A 412 3.01 -7.42 -9.02
N GLY A 413 4.07 -6.65 -9.25
CA GLY A 413 4.04 -5.28 -9.74
C GLY A 413 4.70 -5.14 -11.10
N LEU A 414 4.73 -6.18 -11.95
CA LEU A 414 5.23 -6.03 -13.32
C LEU A 414 4.44 -4.94 -14.06
N TYR A 415 3.14 -4.92 -13.82
CA TYR A 415 2.20 -3.88 -14.23
C TYR A 415 1.33 -3.45 -13.04
N GLY A 416 0.86 -2.21 -13.04
CA GLY A 416 -0.09 -1.69 -12.05
C GLY A 416 -1.32 -1.08 -12.72
N ALA A 417 -2.44 -1.02 -12.02
CA ALA A 417 -3.70 -0.45 -12.53
C ALA A 417 -4.31 0.57 -11.57
N LYS A 418 -5.14 1.48 -12.12
CA LYS A 418 -5.87 2.53 -11.38
C LYS A 418 -7.23 2.08 -10.84
N SER A 419 -7.74 0.91 -11.24
CA SER A 419 -9.02 0.35 -10.80
C SER A 419 -8.99 -1.18 -10.77
N TYR A 420 -9.98 -1.80 -10.10
CA TYR A 420 -10.07 -3.25 -9.92
C TYR A 420 -10.06 -4.03 -11.24
N ASN A 421 -10.74 -3.50 -12.24
CA ASN A 421 -10.88 -4.02 -13.60
C ASN A 421 -10.03 -3.25 -14.62
N GLY A 422 -9.02 -2.53 -14.14
CA GLY A 422 -8.21 -1.63 -14.94
C GLY A 422 -7.14 -2.35 -15.74
N GLU A 423 -6.81 -1.73 -16.88
CA GLU A 423 -5.66 -2.08 -17.69
C GLU A 423 -4.36 -1.50 -17.10
N PRO A 424 -3.18 -2.00 -17.49
CA PRO A 424 -1.91 -1.42 -17.11
C PRO A 424 -1.85 0.09 -17.31
N LYS A 425 -1.32 0.76 -16.28
CA LYS A 425 -0.95 2.18 -16.33
C LYS A 425 0.51 2.32 -15.93
N LYS A 426 1.21 3.14 -16.70
CA LYS A 426 2.57 3.60 -16.40
C LYS A 426 2.52 4.47 -15.14
N TRP A 427 3.56 4.35 -14.33
CA TRP A 427 3.71 5.05 -13.07
C TRP A 427 4.70 6.20 -13.24
N SER A 428 4.31 7.36 -12.73
CA SER A 428 5.06 8.60 -12.85
C SER A 428 6.14 8.74 -11.77
N MET A 429 5.92 8.18 -10.58
CA MET A 429 6.85 8.34 -9.46
C MET A 429 8.23 7.71 -9.74
N LYS A 430 9.29 8.27 -9.16
CA LYS A 430 10.64 7.68 -9.23
C LYS A 430 10.68 6.34 -8.50
N PRO A 431 11.36 5.31 -9.06
CA PRO A 431 12.23 5.31 -10.24
C PRO A 431 11.53 4.97 -11.57
N PHE A 432 10.20 4.87 -11.60
CA PHE A 432 9.45 4.40 -12.77
C PHE A 432 9.43 5.43 -13.89
N ASN A 433 9.35 6.73 -13.59
CA ASN A 433 9.54 7.81 -14.57
C ASN A 433 8.68 7.64 -15.84
N ASN A 434 7.36 7.50 -15.68
CA ASN A 434 6.40 7.20 -16.74
C ASN A 434 6.65 5.86 -17.45
N HIS A 435 7.16 4.87 -16.73
CA HIS A 435 7.30 3.49 -17.17
C HIS A 435 6.34 2.56 -16.42
N TRP A 436 6.23 1.30 -16.83
CA TRP A 436 5.58 0.28 -16.01
C TRP A 436 6.29 0.15 -14.66
N PRO A 437 5.59 -0.24 -13.58
CA PRO A 437 6.24 -0.39 -12.29
C PRO A 437 7.33 -1.46 -12.33
N SER A 438 7.25 -2.46 -13.22
CA SER A 438 8.32 -3.44 -13.49
C SER A 438 8.97 -3.97 -12.22
N SER A 439 8.13 -4.33 -11.23
CA SER A 439 8.53 -4.56 -9.85
C SER A 439 8.04 -5.88 -9.29
N ILE A 440 8.81 -6.43 -8.34
CA ILE A 440 8.41 -7.56 -7.49
C ILE A 440 8.73 -7.17 -6.05
N PHE A 441 7.79 -7.45 -5.15
CA PHE A 441 7.99 -7.30 -3.70
C PHE A 441 7.84 -8.64 -3.00
N ALA A 442 8.59 -8.85 -1.92
CA ALA A 442 8.47 -10.05 -1.09
C ALA A 442 8.60 -9.75 0.40
N SER A 443 7.87 -10.51 1.23
CA SER A 443 7.96 -10.44 2.70
C SER A 443 7.42 -11.70 3.37
N GLN A 444 7.72 -11.85 4.66
CA GLN A 444 7.05 -12.79 5.57
C GLN A 444 6.10 -12.08 6.56
N ASP A 445 5.99 -10.75 6.46
CA ASP A 445 5.10 -9.92 7.25
C ASP A 445 4.02 -9.32 6.33
N ILE A 446 2.79 -9.83 6.45
CA ILE A 446 1.67 -9.42 5.62
C ILE A 446 1.27 -7.95 5.84
N VAL A 447 1.42 -7.44 7.06
CA VAL A 447 1.09 -6.05 7.36
C VAL A 447 2.14 -5.14 6.76
N ALA A 448 3.43 -5.49 6.88
CA ALA A 448 4.53 -4.70 6.33
C ALA A 448 4.47 -4.62 4.80
N ILE A 449 4.30 -5.76 4.10
CA ILE A 449 4.26 -5.75 2.61
C ILE A 449 3.05 -5.00 2.07
N ASP A 450 1.89 -5.13 2.71
CA ASP A 450 0.70 -4.37 2.30
C ASP A 450 0.85 -2.88 2.64
N SER A 451 1.54 -2.52 3.73
CA SER A 451 1.88 -1.12 4.06
C SER A 451 2.77 -0.49 2.99
N VAL A 452 3.82 -1.20 2.58
CA VAL A 452 4.70 -0.77 1.49
C VAL A 452 3.92 -0.66 0.18
N GLY A 453 3.17 -1.71 -0.20
CA GLY A 453 2.35 -1.69 -1.41
C GLY A 453 1.32 -0.55 -1.40
N PHE A 454 0.74 -0.25 -0.25
CA PHE A 454 -0.18 0.86 -0.07
C PHE A 454 0.53 2.21 -0.24
N ASP A 455 1.73 2.41 0.30
CA ASP A 455 2.50 3.64 0.12
C ASP A 455 2.82 3.93 -1.35
N PHE A 456 3.23 2.89 -2.10
CA PHE A 456 3.45 2.95 -3.55
C PHE A 456 2.18 3.33 -4.31
N ILE A 457 1.06 2.63 -4.07
CA ILE A 457 -0.21 2.92 -4.75
C ILE A 457 -0.73 4.31 -4.35
N TRP A 458 -0.67 4.66 -3.07
CA TRP A 458 -1.10 5.95 -2.55
C TRP A 458 -0.35 7.07 -3.26
N HIS A 459 0.98 7.01 -3.30
CA HIS A 459 1.78 8.07 -3.91
C HIS A 459 1.53 8.17 -5.41
N GLU A 460 1.44 7.05 -6.14
CA GLU A 460 1.17 7.08 -7.58
C GLU A 460 -0.24 7.59 -7.91
N THR A 461 -1.24 7.32 -7.06
CA THR A 461 -2.65 7.58 -7.40
C THR A 461 -3.24 8.84 -6.79
N VAL A 462 -2.74 9.30 -5.63
CA VAL A 462 -3.26 10.48 -4.93
C VAL A 462 -2.64 11.78 -5.43
N THR A 463 -1.40 11.73 -5.95
CA THR A 463 -0.82 12.85 -6.74
C THR A 463 -1.66 13.19 -7.98
N LEU A 464 -2.59 12.30 -8.38
CA LEU A 464 -3.44 12.47 -9.55
C LEU A 464 -4.91 12.82 -9.24
N SER A 465 -5.36 12.76 -7.98
CA SER A 465 -6.73 13.10 -7.57
C SER A 465 -6.89 12.90 -6.06
N GLN A 466 -7.42 13.90 -5.34
CA GLN A 466 -7.91 13.77 -3.96
C GLN A 466 -9.08 12.77 -3.91
N SER A 467 -8.78 11.47 -3.98
CA SER A 467 -9.81 10.45 -4.02
C SER A 467 -10.22 10.08 -2.59
N PRO A 468 -11.45 10.41 -2.15
CA PRO A 468 -11.94 10.05 -0.81
C PRO A 468 -11.89 8.53 -0.56
N ASN A 469 -11.87 7.72 -1.62
CA ASN A 469 -11.80 6.26 -1.56
C ASN A 469 -10.46 5.72 -1.06
N MET A 470 -9.39 6.51 -1.00
CA MET A 470 -8.10 6.03 -0.50
C MET A 470 -7.84 6.40 0.96
N ARG A 471 -8.53 7.42 1.50
CA ARG A 471 -8.18 8.04 2.79
C ARG A 471 -8.04 7.06 3.94
N ASN A 472 -8.98 6.13 4.07
CA ASN A 472 -8.97 5.08 5.11
C ASN A 472 -8.58 3.72 4.53
N GLY A 473 -7.72 3.73 3.50
CA GLY A 473 -7.45 2.56 2.70
C GLY A 473 -6.57 1.51 3.38
N ASP A 474 -5.78 1.96 4.34
CA ASP A 474 -4.89 1.22 5.23
C ASP A 474 -5.53 0.91 6.60
N ARG A 475 -6.83 1.19 6.78
CA ARG A 475 -7.58 0.85 8.00
C ARG A 475 -7.37 -0.60 8.46
N TYR A 476 -7.39 -1.55 7.53
CA TYR A 476 -7.19 -2.96 7.87
C TYR A 476 -5.77 -3.26 8.35
N LEU A 477 -4.79 -2.45 7.98
CA LEU A 477 -3.41 -2.54 8.45
C LEU A 477 -3.30 -2.06 9.90
N HIS A 478 -4.04 -1.02 10.26
CA HIS A 478 -4.14 -0.57 11.66
C HIS A 478 -4.80 -1.62 12.55
N GLU A 479 -5.94 -2.16 12.10
CA GLU A 479 -6.62 -3.24 12.81
C GLU A 479 -5.72 -4.49 12.93
N ALA A 480 -5.02 -4.89 11.85
CA ALA A 480 -4.14 -6.05 11.86
C ALA A 480 -2.88 -5.87 12.72
N ALA A 481 -2.26 -4.69 12.69
CA ALA A 481 -1.03 -4.38 13.43
C ALA A 481 -1.24 -4.52 14.94
N VAL A 482 -2.42 -4.14 15.45
CA VAL A 482 -2.75 -4.24 16.87
C VAL A 482 -4.02 -5.05 17.10
N ALA A 483 -4.19 -6.20 16.42
CA ALA A 483 -5.44 -6.98 16.48
C ALA A 483 -5.90 -7.40 17.89
N HIS A 484 -4.97 -7.55 18.84
CA HIS A 484 -5.27 -7.80 20.26
C HIS A 484 -5.91 -6.60 20.98
N LYS A 485 -5.79 -5.40 20.40
CA LYS A 485 -6.33 -4.13 20.89
C LYS A 485 -6.77 -3.29 19.68
N ALA A 486 -7.59 -3.90 18.83
CA ALA A 486 -7.91 -3.34 17.53
C ALA A 486 -8.59 -1.96 17.70
N PRO A 487 -8.32 -0.95 16.83
CA PRO A 487 -8.86 0.39 16.99
C PRO A 487 -10.40 0.45 16.97
N SER A 488 -11.05 -0.50 16.29
CA SER A 488 -12.50 -0.69 16.29
C SER A 488 -13.07 -1.26 17.61
N GLY A 489 -12.23 -1.77 18.50
CA GLY A 489 -12.64 -2.57 19.66
C GLY A 489 -13.05 -4.00 19.30
N THR A 490 -12.86 -4.44 18.04
CA THR A 490 -13.18 -5.80 17.61
C THR A 490 -12.26 -6.80 18.29
N VAL A 491 -12.86 -7.88 18.80
CA VAL A 491 -12.14 -9.08 19.24
C VAL A 491 -12.08 -10.04 18.06
N TYR A 492 -10.90 -10.21 17.48
CA TYR A 492 -10.69 -11.10 16.35
C TYR A 492 -10.35 -12.51 16.85
N ASP A 493 -11.23 -13.47 16.58
CA ASP A 493 -11.03 -14.91 16.84
C ASP A 493 -11.62 -15.69 15.65
N PRO A 494 -10.86 -15.82 14.55
CA PRO A 494 -11.39 -16.37 13.30
C PRO A 494 -11.66 -17.88 13.35
N GLU A 495 -11.15 -18.56 14.38
CA GLU A 495 -11.35 -19.99 14.65
C GLU A 495 -12.53 -20.22 15.61
N LYS A 496 -12.89 -19.20 16.40
CA LYS A 496 -13.85 -19.26 17.51
C LYS A 496 -13.47 -20.35 18.53
N ASP A 497 -12.18 -20.42 18.86
CA ASP A 497 -11.63 -21.35 19.83
C ASP A 497 -11.27 -20.68 21.17
N GLY A 498 -11.53 -19.37 21.29
CA GLY A 498 -11.20 -18.55 22.47
C GLY A 498 -9.82 -17.89 22.38
N THR A 499 -9.01 -18.21 21.36
CA THR A 499 -7.69 -17.61 21.15
C THR A 499 -7.80 -16.39 20.25
N THR A 500 -7.74 -15.21 20.85
CA THR A 500 -7.81 -13.96 20.09
C THR A 500 -6.51 -13.69 19.33
N LEU A 501 -6.61 -13.06 18.17
CA LEU A 501 -5.45 -12.66 17.37
C LEU A 501 -4.54 -11.68 18.13
N THR A 502 -3.23 -11.89 17.98
CA THR A 502 -2.19 -10.91 18.34
C THR A 502 -1.83 -10.04 17.13
N SER A 503 -0.87 -9.12 17.29
CA SER A 503 -0.32 -8.33 16.18
C SER A 503 0.03 -9.23 14.98
N LEU A 504 -0.58 -9.01 13.82
CA LEU A 504 -0.33 -9.78 12.60
C LEU A 504 0.91 -9.32 11.82
N GLY A 505 1.55 -8.24 12.26
CA GLY A 505 2.70 -7.64 11.60
C GLY A 505 2.88 -6.17 12.01
N VAL A 506 3.81 -5.47 11.37
CA VAL A 506 4.05 -4.05 11.65
C VAL A 506 3.52 -3.14 10.54
N HIS A 507 2.85 -2.06 10.93
CA HIS A 507 2.38 -1.00 10.04
C HIS A 507 3.12 0.30 10.35
N GLU A 508 3.61 0.98 9.30
CA GLU A 508 4.00 2.39 9.30
C GLU A 508 4.02 2.90 7.85
N HIS A 509 4.16 4.22 7.69
CA HIS A 509 4.47 4.87 6.42
C HIS A 509 5.93 5.29 6.34
N TRP A 510 6.48 5.30 5.12
CA TRP A 510 7.83 5.82 4.88
C TRP A 510 7.95 7.30 5.24
N ASN A 511 9.20 7.80 5.31
CA ASN A 511 9.50 9.22 5.51
C ASN A 511 8.98 10.12 4.37
N ASN A 512 9.20 9.73 3.12
CA ASN A 512 8.75 10.40 1.90
C ASN A 512 8.92 9.48 0.68
N ALA A 513 8.29 9.84 -0.43
CA ALA A 513 8.27 9.03 -1.64
C ALA A 513 9.57 9.04 -2.45
N ASP A 514 10.51 9.96 -2.18
CA ASP A 514 11.82 9.94 -2.83
C ASP A 514 12.72 8.90 -2.16
N LYS A 515 12.90 9.00 -0.84
CA LYS A 515 13.78 8.15 -0.05
C LYS A 515 13.17 6.78 0.29
N LYS A 516 11.85 6.72 0.51
CA LYS A 516 11.08 5.50 0.85
C LYS A 516 11.68 4.75 2.06
N GLN A 517 12.14 5.49 3.06
CA GLN A 517 12.78 4.90 4.25
C GLN A 517 11.79 4.78 5.40
N TYR A 518 11.78 3.62 6.02
CA TYR A 518 11.00 3.28 7.21
C TYR A 518 11.87 3.33 8.47
N THR A 519 11.30 3.14 9.67
CA THR A 519 12.07 3.27 10.92
C THR A 519 13.29 2.36 11.00
N ARG A 520 13.23 1.11 10.49
CA ARG A 520 14.42 0.24 10.48
C ARG A 520 15.46 0.71 9.47
N ASN A 521 15.05 1.25 8.32
CA ASN A 521 16.00 1.85 7.36
C ASN A 521 16.74 3.04 7.97
N LEU A 522 16.10 3.77 8.91
CA LEU A 522 16.67 4.95 9.57
C LEU A 522 17.39 4.62 10.88
N GLY A 523 17.34 3.37 11.37
CA GLY A 523 17.87 3.00 12.68
C GLY A 523 17.11 3.62 13.87
N THR A 524 15.89 4.12 13.65
CA THR A 524 15.11 4.85 14.66
C THR A 524 14.04 3.99 15.35
N GLY A 525 13.83 2.76 14.89
CA GLY A 525 12.82 1.87 15.46
C GLY A 525 12.81 0.48 14.84
N ASN A 526 11.92 -0.36 15.36
CA ASN A 526 11.78 -1.77 15.00
C ASN A 526 10.66 -2.04 13.99
N GLY A 527 10.31 -1.04 13.16
CA GLY A 527 9.21 -1.13 12.22
C GLY A 527 9.54 -1.86 10.92
N ILE A 528 9.24 -1.24 9.78
CA ILE A 528 9.47 -1.80 8.44
C ILE A 528 10.93 -1.54 8.02
N GLU A 529 11.52 -2.50 7.29
CA GLU A 529 12.75 -2.33 6.52
C GLU A 529 12.45 -2.59 5.06
N LEU A 530 12.54 -1.57 4.19
CA LEU A 530 12.46 -1.75 2.75
C LEU A 530 13.86 -1.90 2.15
N LEU A 531 14.17 -3.05 1.56
CA LEU A 531 15.40 -3.28 0.79
C LEU A 531 15.12 -3.15 -0.71
N SER A 532 15.90 -2.33 -1.42
CA SER A 532 15.71 -2.04 -2.85
C SER A 532 16.96 -2.26 -3.71
N SER A 533 16.83 -2.33 -5.05
CA SER A 533 17.97 -2.34 -5.99
C SER A 533 18.13 -1.01 -6.76
N PRO A 534 19.36 -0.44 -6.87
CA PRO A 534 20.54 -0.78 -6.07
C PRO A 534 20.26 -0.51 -4.57
N PRO A 535 20.98 -1.17 -3.65
CA PRO A 535 20.74 -1.07 -2.22
C PRO A 535 20.81 0.38 -1.73
N ASN A 536 19.74 0.83 -1.08
CA ASN A 536 19.69 2.08 -0.31
C ASN A 536 20.53 1.94 0.99
N ASN A 537 21.80 1.57 0.87
CA ASN A 537 22.75 1.58 1.99
C ASN A 537 23.68 2.80 1.84
N GLN A 538 23.16 3.97 2.21
CA GLN A 538 23.99 5.10 2.62
C GLN A 538 23.65 5.34 4.10
N PRO A 539 24.47 4.88 5.06
CA PRO A 539 24.39 5.40 6.42
C PRO A 539 24.68 6.91 6.40
N PRO A 540 24.16 7.69 7.37
CA PRO A 540 24.52 9.10 7.49
C PRO A 540 26.04 9.21 7.59
N THR A 541 26.68 9.95 6.70
CA THR A 541 28.09 10.28 6.81
C THR A 541 28.30 11.07 8.10
N GLU A 542 29.02 10.45 9.03
CA GLU A 542 29.54 11.11 10.23
C GLU A 542 30.50 12.24 9.80
N PRO A 543 30.46 13.43 10.43
CA PRO A 543 31.30 14.54 10.00
C PRO A 543 32.76 14.21 10.28
N THR A 544 33.53 13.97 9.21
CA THR A 544 34.97 13.71 9.28
C THR A 544 35.67 14.97 9.78
N GLN A 545 36.41 14.87 10.88
CA GLN A 545 37.38 15.88 11.27
C GLN A 545 38.48 15.97 10.19
N PRO A 546 39.06 17.17 9.96
CA PRO A 546 40.11 17.33 8.95
C PRO A 546 41.39 16.62 9.42
N ASP A 547 41.83 15.65 8.62
CA ASP A 547 43.04 14.86 8.87
C ASP A 547 44.29 15.71 8.63
N ALA A 548 45.24 15.60 9.57
CA ALA A 548 46.56 16.18 9.47
C ALA A 548 47.38 15.39 8.45
N GLY A 549 48.11 16.11 7.59
CA GLY A 549 48.81 15.53 6.46
C GLY A 549 50.00 14.64 6.83
N GLU A 550 50.40 13.81 5.87
CA GLU A 550 51.70 13.14 5.86
C GLU A 550 52.21 13.02 4.40
N PRO A 551 53.53 13.11 4.15
CA PRO A 551 54.05 13.37 2.81
C PRO A 551 54.50 12.12 2.03
N ASP A 552 54.57 12.38 0.73
CA ASP A 552 55.05 11.65 -0.44
C ASP A 552 56.36 10.84 -0.26
N THR A 553 56.41 9.62 -0.83
CA THR A 553 57.63 9.07 -1.45
C THR A 553 57.33 8.00 -2.51
N GLN A 554 58.19 7.99 -3.52
CA GLN A 554 58.03 7.43 -4.85
C GLN A 554 58.45 5.95 -5.01
N GLU A 555 57.89 5.35 -6.07
CA GLU A 555 58.27 4.13 -6.82
C GLU A 555 59.77 4.09 -7.25
N PRO A 556 60.36 2.96 -7.73
CA PRO A 556 60.00 2.40 -9.06
C PRO A 556 60.33 0.92 -9.43
N ASN A 557 59.77 0.50 -10.59
CA ASN A 557 60.26 -0.41 -11.67
C ASN A 557 60.16 -1.96 -11.60
N THR A 558 59.19 -2.51 -12.37
CA THR A 558 59.23 -3.44 -13.56
C THR A 558 60.28 -4.60 -13.70
N PRO A 559 60.15 -5.59 -14.63
CA PRO A 559 59.08 -5.89 -15.63
C PRO A 559 58.67 -7.39 -15.85
N ASP A 560 57.49 -7.55 -16.46
CA ASP A 560 57.07 -8.41 -17.62
C ASP A 560 57.71 -9.78 -17.93
N THR A 561 56.87 -10.82 -18.16
CA THR A 561 56.87 -11.63 -19.41
C THR A 561 55.77 -12.71 -19.48
N THR A 562 54.87 -12.54 -20.47
CA THR A 562 54.37 -13.50 -21.48
C THR A 562 53.84 -14.92 -21.16
N LYS A 563 52.54 -15.11 -21.49
CA LYS A 563 51.90 -16.02 -22.48
C LYS A 563 52.07 -17.58 -22.45
N ARG A 564 50.89 -18.22 -22.64
CA ARG A 564 50.59 -19.48 -23.39
C ARG A 564 51.11 -20.79 -22.76
N ASP A 565 50.50 -21.96 -22.87
CA ASP A 565 49.33 -22.49 -23.60
C ASP A 565 49.07 -23.93 -23.07
N ILE A 566 47.81 -24.36 -23.10
CA ILE A 566 47.30 -25.66 -23.63
C ILE A 566 47.68 -27.02 -22.95
N ASN A 567 46.59 -27.76 -22.64
CA ASN A 567 46.40 -29.23 -22.58
C ASN A 567 47.15 -30.02 -21.48
N THR A 568 46.66 -31.14 -20.93
CA THR A 568 45.86 -32.25 -21.49
C THR A 568 45.48 -33.21 -20.32
N THR A 569 44.33 -33.92 -20.45
CA THR A 569 44.06 -35.37 -20.15
C THR A 569 44.80 -36.06 -18.98
N GLU A 570 44.25 -36.99 -18.19
CA GLU A 570 43.30 -38.07 -18.45
C GLU A 570 43.18 -38.93 -17.15
N ARG A 571 42.17 -39.82 -17.11
CA ARG A 571 42.12 -41.11 -16.36
C ARG A 571 42.05 -41.07 -14.84
N ASP A 572 41.51 -42.07 -14.16
CA ASP A 572 40.58 -43.18 -14.44
C ASP A 572 40.31 -43.77 -13.05
N THR A 573 39.16 -44.41 -12.88
CA THR A 573 38.99 -45.78 -12.36
C THR A 573 37.72 -45.93 -11.52
N ASN A 574 36.86 -46.79 -12.04
CA ASN A 574 35.78 -47.50 -11.38
C ASN A 574 36.28 -48.34 -10.20
N THR A 575 35.44 -48.52 -9.19
CA THR A 575 35.01 -49.88 -8.83
C THR A 575 33.66 -49.87 -8.11
N THR A 576 32.78 -50.70 -8.65
CA THR A 576 31.48 -51.17 -8.16
C THR A 576 31.62 -52.06 -6.93
N ASP A 577 30.59 -52.11 -6.08
CA ASP A 577 29.91 -53.37 -5.80
C ASP A 577 28.50 -53.17 -5.23
N THR A 578 27.61 -54.01 -5.74
CA THR A 578 26.18 -54.19 -5.45
C THR A 578 25.98 -55.47 -4.65
N VAL A 579 24.85 -55.59 -3.92
CA VAL A 579 23.85 -56.72 -3.98
C VAL A 579 22.94 -56.69 -2.72
N VAL A 580 21.64 -56.36 -2.87
CA VAL A 580 20.39 -57.20 -2.77
C VAL A 580 19.98 -57.57 -1.32
N ASP A 581 18.93 -56.96 -0.75
CA ASP A 581 17.48 -57.28 -0.76
C ASP A 581 17.05 -58.39 0.23
N THR A 582 16.07 -58.09 1.10
CA THR A 582 14.84 -58.89 1.34
C THR A 582 13.99 -58.31 2.48
N SER A 583 12.70 -58.59 2.36
CA SER A 583 11.51 -58.04 3.01
C SER A 583 11.06 -58.78 4.28
N THR A 584 10.14 -58.14 5.03
CA THR A 584 8.87 -58.66 5.61
C THR A 584 8.56 -58.26 7.08
N GLU A 585 7.30 -57.82 7.22
CA GLU A 585 6.38 -57.69 8.37
C GLU A 585 6.70 -58.37 9.71
N ARG A 586 6.42 -57.66 10.83
CA ARG A 586 5.40 -58.03 11.84
C ARG A 586 5.30 -57.02 13.00
N THR A 587 4.06 -56.63 13.32
CA THR A 587 3.53 -56.31 14.66
C THR A 587 2.54 -57.43 15.02
N PRO A 588 2.29 -57.82 16.30
CA PRO A 588 1.51 -57.00 17.25
C PRO A 588 1.80 -57.21 18.78
N ASP A 589 1.14 -56.38 19.61
CA ASP A 589 0.64 -56.59 21.00
C ASP A 589 0.71 -55.23 21.76
N VAL A 590 -0.36 -54.49 22.05
CA VAL A 590 -1.50 -54.69 23.00
C VAL A 590 -1.04 -54.91 24.45
N ILE A 591 -1.29 -53.91 25.32
CA ILE A 591 -1.96 -54.05 26.64
C ILE A 591 -2.24 -52.66 27.28
N GLN A 592 -3.53 -52.49 27.64
CA GLN A 592 -4.19 -51.71 28.73
C GLN A 592 -3.90 -50.20 28.91
N ARG A 593 -4.89 -49.31 28.70
CA ARG A 593 -6.01 -48.94 29.60
C ARG A 593 -5.57 -48.47 30.98
N GLU A 594 -5.62 -47.15 31.20
CA GLU A 594 -6.15 -46.61 32.44
C GLU A 594 -7.02 -45.38 32.16
N ARG A 595 -8.15 -45.36 32.84
CA ARG A 595 -9.31 -44.51 32.65
C ARG A 595 -9.46 -43.78 33.98
N HIS A 596 -9.27 -42.47 34.03
CA HIS A 596 -9.67 -41.66 35.18
C HIS A 596 -10.65 -40.56 34.74
N THR A 597 -11.92 -40.88 34.96
CA THR A 597 -13.04 -39.96 35.14
C THR A 597 -13.15 -39.63 36.63
N VAL A 598 -13.09 -38.36 37.00
CA VAL A 598 -13.65 -37.78 38.25
C VAL A 598 -13.98 -36.32 37.92
N GLU A 599 -15.23 -36.03 37.56
CA GLU A 599 -16.25 -35.34 38.37
C GLU A 599 -15.99 -33.84 38.63
N ASN A 600 -16.89 -33.03 38.08
CA ASN A 600 -17.24 -31.69 38.56
C ASN A 600 -17.72 -31.75 40.01
N PRO A 601 -17.58 -30.64 40.74
CA PRO A 601 -18.79 -30.08 41.34
C PRO A 601 -18.93 -28.58 41.04
N ALA A 602 -20.13 -28.24 40.57
CA ALA A 602 -20.67 -26.90 40.71
C ALA A 602 -20.97 -26.65 42.20
N THR A 603 -20.55 -25.50 42.73
CA THR A 603 -21.32 -24.81 43.78
C THR A 603 -21.21 -23.30 43.62
N ASP A 604 -22.40 -22.74 43.66
CA ASP A 604 -22.81 -21.35 43.69
C ASP A 604 -22.34 -20.67 45.00
N THR A 605 -21.88 -19.41 44.95
CA THR A 605 -22.04 -18.44 46.05
C THR A 605 -21.64 -17.01 45.63
N LYS A 606 -22.68 -16.20 45.43
CA LYS A 606 -22.89 -14.85 46.00
C LYS A 606 -21.67 -14.01 46.40
N SER A 607 -21.60 -12.84 45.76
CA SER A 607 -21.53 -11.51 46.39
C SER A 607 -20.45 -11.26 47.45
N THR A 608 -19.46 -10.45 47.09
CA THR A 608 -18.99 -9.32 47.94
C THR A 608 -18.06 -8.40 47.15
N GLN A 609 -18.52 -7.18 46.86
CA GLN A 609 -17.61 -6.06 46.66
C GLN A 609 -17.02 -5.63 47.99
N PRO A 610 -15.82 -5.02 47.99
CA PRO A 610 -15.74 -3.74 48.65
C PRO A 610 -14.91 -2.67 47.91
N LYS A 611 -15.46 -1.45 48.01
CA LYS A 611 -14.78 -0.17 48.25
C LYS A 611 -14.04 0.49 47.08
N ARG A 612 -14.83 1.33 46.41
CA ARG A 612 -14.45 2.65 45.91
C ARG A 612 -13.73 3.47 47.00
N LEU A 613 -12.56 4.02 46.67
CA LEU A 613 -12.10 5.28 47.21
C LEU A 613 -12.51 6.37 46.23
N GLY A 614 -13.46 7.20 46.66
CA GLY A 614 -13.81 8.42 45.97
C GLY A 614 -12.84 9.55 46.34
N CYS A 615 -12.61 10.44 45.40
CA CYS A 615 -12.36 11.85 45.69
C CYS A 615 -13.25 12.69 44.77
N SER A 616 -13.73 13.77 45.37
CA SER A 616 -14.95 14.49 45.05
C SER A 616 -14.88 15.37 43.82
N THR A 617 -16.03 15.52 43.18
CA THR A 617 -16.42 16.65 42.34
C THR A 617 -16.56 17.93 43.18
N SER A 618 -16.04 19.05 42.68
CA SER A 618 -16.84 20.28 42.53
C SER A 618 -16.10 21.33 41.68
N PRO A 619 -16.85 22.23 41.02
CA PRO A 619 -16.45 22.95 39.82
C PRO A 619 -15.92 24.35 40.14
N VAL A 620 -14.91 24.82 39.41
CA VAL A 620 -14.51 26.23 39.42
C VAL A 620 -14.97 26.88 38.12
N HIS A 621 -16.03 27.67 38.25
CA HIS A 621 -16.34 28.78 37.36
C HIS A 621 -15.21 29.83 37.44
N ASN A 622 -14.70 30.23 36.29
CA ASN A 622 -14.24 31.57 35.92
C ASN A 622 -13.99 31.49 34.40
N GLY A 623 -14.74 32.13 33.50
CA GLY A 623 -15.38 33.43 33.61
C GLY A 623 -14.43 34.50 33.06
N LEU A 624 -14.77 35.00 31.86
CA LEU A 624 -14.26 36.22 31.21
C LEU A 624 -12.82 36.24 30.70
N LEU A 625 -12.65 36.15 29.38
CA LEU A 625 -11.64 36.93 28.66
C LEU A 625 -11.90 37.07 27.14
N TRP A 626 -13.16 37.18 26.70
CA TRP A 626 -13.52 37.57 25.32
C TRP A 626 -14.86 38.31 25.41
N PRO A 627 -14.89 39.65 25.58
CA PRO A 627 -15.08 40.54 24.42
C PRO A 627 -14.57 41.98 24.64
N LEU A 628 -13.44 42.38 24.04
CA LEU A 628 -13.01 43.80 24.01
C LEU A 628 -12.47 44.25 22.64
N LEU A 629 -12.82 43.55 21.55
CA LEU A 629 -12.40 43.91 20.20
C LEU A 629 -13.53 44.32 19.24
N PHE A 630 -14.76 44.49 19.72
CA PHE A 630 -15.94 44.74 18.88
C PHE A 630 -16.56 46.14 19.01
N LEU A 631 -15.92 47.09 19.68
CA LEU A 631 -16.50 48.42 19.93
C LEU A 631 -15.68 49.62 19.42
N TRP A 632 -14.72 49.40 18.51
CA TRP A 632 -13.90 50.49 17.96
C TRP A 632 -13.93 50.67 16.44
N VAL A 633 -14.65 49.82 15.69
CA VAL A 633 -14.75 49.93 14.22
C VAL A 633 -16.10 50.53 13.75
N GLY A 634 -17.07 50.68 14.65
CA GLY A 634 -18.41 51.22 14.32
C GLY A 634 -18.55 52.74 14.29
N LEU A 635 -17.54 53.51 14.70
CA LEU A 635 -17.69 54.96 14.95
C LEU A 635 -16.85 55.89 14.05
N LEU A 636 -16.14 55.35 13.04
CA LEU A 636 -15.31 56.15 12.13
C LEU A 636 -15.79 56.21 10.67
N VAL A 637 -16.95 55.63 10.34
CA VAL A 637 -17.52 55.66 8.97
C VAL A 637 -18.74 56.60 8.84
N ARG A 638 -19.11 57.35 9.89
CA ARG A 638 -20.28 58.26 9.86
C ARG A 638 -19.98 59.76 9.87
N ARG A 639 -18.76 60.16 9.52
CA ARG A 639 -18.40 61.57 9.24
C ARG A 639 -17.46 61.62 8.06
N GLN A 640 -18.01 61.80 6.86
CA GLN A 640 -17.42 62.47 5.68
C GLN A 640 -18.44 62.35 4.55
N GLY A 641 -19.48 63.17 4.63
CA GLY A 641 -20.56 63.23 3.66
C GLY A 641 -21.39 64.49 3.93
N LYS A 642 -20.80 65.65 3.65
CA LYS A 642 -21.45 66.95 3.36
C LYS A 642 -20.39 68.05 3.32
N LYS A 643 -20.00 68.44 2.10
CA LYS A 643 -19.67 69.83 1.76
C LYS A 643 -20.42 70.12 0.46
N GLY A 644 -21.54 70.81 0.59
CA GLY A 644 -22.15 71.56 -0.49
C GLY A 644 -21.47 72.93 -0.55
N GLU A 645 -21.21 73.38 -1.77
CA GLU A 645 -20.74 74.72 -2.09
C GLU A 645 -21.83 75.76 -1.79
N LEU A 646 -21.40 76.91 -1.26
CA LEU A 646 -22.14 78.16 -1.19
C LEU A 646 -21.42 79.11 -2.15
N GLY A 647 -22.15 79.65 -3.12
CA GLY A 647 -21.67 80.66 -4.06
C GLY A 647 -22.77 81.09 -5.02
N PHE A 648 -23.57 82.06 -4.55
CA PHE A 648 -24.54 82.95 -5.23
C PHE A 648 -25.37 82.44 -6.42
#